data_AF-A0A8B8B3X4-F1
#
_entry.id   AF-A0A8B8B3X4-F1
#
_cell.length_a   1.000
_cell.length_b   1.000
_cell.length_c   1.000
_cell.angle_alpha   90.00
_cell.angle_beta   90.00
_cell.angle_gamma   90.00
#
_symmetry.space_group_name_H-M   'P 1'
#
loop_
_entity.id
_entity.type
_entity.pdbx_description
1 polymer ?
#
loop_
_entity_poly.entity_id
_entity_poly.type
_entity_poly.pdbx_seq_one_letter_code
_entity_poly.pdbx_strand_id
1 'polypeptide(L)'
;MMQLVFFLSFCVLSEMAGVASGDCQNYCDSRYTGTGTKPCTIKYTEQGTFTRGCGWLWRKRCVTGYYTKYLTKSSCCQRTCPVDGRWGSWSSWSSYMYSSSCSVTCGSGTRTFYRTRSCNRPSPKNGGSGCGGSSRDTEHRSCFIAHCIVNGGWSSWGAWRSSSTCSSTCGGGTQRFTKKRSCTNPSPQYGGSFCSGTSSRTKVRSCQAARKCPVDGAWDSWTKWNPTTPCSVTCGKGVQVYEKQRSCSSPTPKYGGKACSGPPKQTLQKTCDSKIKCPGQGAALRCDPRKCSEYGSCECSFGFYGDGFTCTGSRGRKFLVLFMENVPDPYASGNRNTIHIAGRRNFTVSMKTAKTLPSRLKGKLNKSISARSGITEIDVPIEMGTLDLKKEFKGIVVETSETVSLFSITYDGYTSDSTLILPVERLGRRYVVGSSAPYNSKLSDYNSQVAFAATEDKTIVTVTFNIADGHALVFKGKTYETGHKMEFEMNQLEDFQISHNRDLTGTIIESSKPIAVFAGNKCNKLSNYGYCSHLMDQLPPTNNLDKIFIVPPNLRNSGSVVRVVAHTKTSLQIQSDGQNTKRTLEKTRHYDLQVKDNAAAVIKADEGVLVLNFAAQLTRRGRNGGEPYMTVVPGLEQYLHQYYVAVPKGYKNYLTVIIPSKAKNSLLLNSEPIATRSIVATSSVTVPAGEEYVTMVIGVPAGAHQVETRDGTRFGLLIYGRGNGDGYGYTANMVGPGMV
;
A
#
# COMPACT_ATOMS: atom_id res chain seq x y z
N MET A 1 138.65 -55.00 23.01
CA MET A 1 139.84 -54.30 22.46
C MET A 1 139.47 -53.69 21.11
N MET A 2 140.34 -52.92 20.47
CA MET A 2 140.01 -52.01 19.35
C MET A 2 140.74 -52.40 18.05
N GLN A 3 140.46 -51.68 16.95
CA GLN A 3 141.15 -51.64 15.64
C GLN A 3 140.87 -52.82 14.66
N LEU A 4 140.64 -52.70 13.33
CA LEU A 4 140.77 -51.63 12.28
C LEU A 4 142.13 -51.60 11.53
N VAL A 5 142.12 -51.17 10.24
CA VAL A 5 143.24 -50.86 9.27
C VAL A 5 143.56 -52.00 8.27
N PHE A 6 143.59 -51.87 6.92
CA PHE A 6 143.21 -50.81 5.93
C PHE A 6 142.63 -51.47 4.61
N PHE A 7 142.85 -51.17 3.29
CA PHE A 7 143.71 -50.26 2.48
C PHE A 7 143.04 -49.87 1.10
N LEU A 8 143.74 -49.86 -0.06
CA LEU A 8 143.37 -49.28 -1.40
C LEU A 8 143.93 -50.19 -2.57
N SER A 9 143.77 -50.02 -3.91
CA SER A 9 143.29 -48.93 -4.82
C SER A 9 142.97 -49.42 -6.28
N PHE A 10 142.72 -48.47 -7.22
CA PHE A 10 142.85 -48.48 -8.72
C PHE A 10 141.71 -48.86 -9.73
N CYS A 11 141.39 -47.86 -10.61
CA CYS A 11 140.88 -47.83 -12.02
C CYS A 11 139.48 -48.38 -12.47
N VAL A 12 138.89 -48.01 -13.64
CA VAL A 12 138.40 -46.69 -14.23
C VAL A 12 137.98 -46.82 -15.75
N LEU A 13 137.00 -46.00 -16.26
CA LEU A 13 136.53 -45.79 -17.69
C LEU A 13 135.78 -46.97 -18.43
N SER A 14 135.05 -46.85 -19.58
CA SER A 14 134.10 -45.83 -20.14
C SER A 14 133.37 -46.22 -21.49
N GLU A 15 132.08 -45.84 -21.65
CA GLU A 15 131.38 -45.29 -22.88
C GLU A 15 130.85 -46.06 -24.16
N MET A 16 129.69 -45.56 -24.68
CA MET A 16 129.11 -45.49 -26.07
C MET A 16 128.29 -46.66 -26.77
N ALA A 17 127.50 -46.33 -27.83
CA ALA A 17 126.29 -47.01 -28.41
C ALA A 17 126.50 -47.78 -29.78
N GLY A 18 125.55 -48.42 -30.52
CA GLY A 18 124.09 -48.78 -30.41
C GLY A 18 123.42 -49.31 -31.75
N VAL A 19 122.09 -49.65 -31.75
CA VAL A 19 121.10 -49.77 -32.90
C VAL A 19 120.78 -51.12 -33.66
N ALA A 20 119.45 -51.47 -33.79
CA ALA A 20 118.69 -52.32 -34.78
C ALA A 20 118.65 -53.92 -34.73
N SER A 21 117.73 -54.58 -35.48
CA SER A 21 117.10 -55.92 -35.13
C SER A 21 116.72 -56.96 -36.25
N GLY A 22 116.74 -58.30 -35.96
CA GLY A 22 116.12 -59.43 -36.74
C GLY A 22 116.21 -60.87 -36.10
N ASP A 23 115.61 -62.03 -36.52
CA ASP A 23 114.54 -62.48 -37.50
C ASP A 23 113.71 -63.71 -36.97
N CYS A 24 112.51 -64.08 -37.50
CA CYS A 24 111.18 -64.55 -36.94
C CYS A 24 110.86 -65.94 -36.22
N GLN A 25 109.59 -66.10 -35.76
CA GLN A 25 108.91 -67.22 -35.00
C GLN A 25 108.88 -68.63 -35.68
N ASN A 26 108.69 -69.83 -35.05
CA ASN A 26 107.98 -70.39 -33.86
C ASN A 26 106.64 -71.12 -34.20
N TYR A 27 106.42 -72.40 -33.80
CA TYR A 27 105.11 -73.10 -33.88
C TYR A 27 104.95 -74.33 -32.95
N CYS A 28 103.74 -74.53 -32.41
CA CYS A 28 103.19 -75.81 -31.92
C CYS A 28 101.65 -75.84 -32.10
N ASP A 29 101.11 -76.79 -32.87
CA ASP A 29 99.73 -77.30 -32.67
C ASP A 29 99.73 -78.04 -31.31
N SER A 30 98.72 -78.02 -30.42
CA SER A 30 97.25 -77.99 -30.51
C SER A 30 96.59 -79.33 -30.90
N ARG A 31 95.72 -79.78 -29.99
CA ARG A 31 94.73 -80.87 -30.06
C ARG A 31 95.26 -82.32 -30.15
N TYR A 32 94.89 -83.09 -29.11
CA TYR A 32 95.24 -84.50 -28.86
C TYR A 32 96.75 -84.70 -28.56
N THR A 33 97.23 -85.66 -27.76
CA THR A 33 96.81 -87.05 -27.50
C THR A 33 96.74 -87.91 -28.76
N GLY A 34 97.64 -87.64 -29.71
CA GLY A 34 97.88 -88.37 -30.95
C GLY A 34 99.18 -87.89 -31.62
N THR A 35 99.70 -88.64 -32.59
CA THR A 35 101.00 -88.39 -33.27
C THR A 35 100.82 -88.03 -34.75
N GLY A 36 101.71 -87.21 -35.32
CA GLY A 36 101.71 -86.88 -36.76
C GLY A 36 102.62 -85.70 -37.12
N THR A 37 103.02 -85.55 -38.39
CA THR A 37 103.93 -84.47 -38.85
C THR A 37 103.58 -83.92 -40.24
N LYS A 38 104.20 -82.77 -40.56
CA LYS A 38 104.40 -82.16 -41.90
C LYS A 38 103.27 -81.30 -42.50
N PRO A 39 103.59 -80.37 -43.45
CA PRO A 39 102.96 -79.05 -43.49
C PRO A 39 102.38 -78.65 -44.87
N CYS A 40 102.16 -77.34 -45.06
CA CYS A 40 101.72 -76.65 -46.30
C CYS A 40 100.24 -76.89 -46.65
N THR A 41 99.49 -75.96 -47.27
CA THR A 41 99.77 -74.55 -47.65
C THR A 41 98.45 -73.77 -47.49
N ILE A 42 98.37 -72.44 -47.53
CA ILE A 42 98.10 -71.70 -48.77
C ILE A 42 98.21 -70.19 -48.51
N LYS A 43 98.83 -69.54 -49.49
CA LYS A 43 98.89 -68.11 -49.79
C LYS A 43 97.52 -67.40 -49.65
N TYR A 44 97.48 -66.31 -48.88
CA TYR A 44 96.51 -65.24 -49.12
C TYR A 44 97.20 -64.13 -49.93
N THR A 45 96.79 -64.00 -51.19
CA THR A 45 97.22 -62.93 -52.10
C THR A 45 96.02 -62.08 -52.47
N GLU A 46 96.00 -60.82 -52.03
CA GLU A 46 95.27 -59.80 -52.77
C GLU A 46 96.14 -59.34 -53.94
N GLN A 47 95.63 -59.52 -55.16
CA GLN A 47 96.17 -58.96 -56.39
C GLN A 47 95.19 -57.88 -56.87
N GLY A 48 95.57 -56.61 -56.71
CA GLY A 48 94.73 -55.47 -57.12
C GLY A 48 95.17 -54.91 -58.49
N THR A 49 94.19 -54.57 -59.33
CA THR A 49 94.40 -53.85 -60.60
C THR A 49 94.30 -52.33 -60.43
N PHE A 50 95.18 -51.55 -61.07
CA PHE A 50 95.12 -50.08 -61.10
C PHE A 50 95.38 -49.51 -62.51
N THR A 51 94.67 -48.45 -62.91
CA THR A 51 94.48 -48.11 -64.34
C THR A 51 94.98 -46.68 -64.72
N ARG A 52 96.13 -46.48 -65.43
CA ARG A 52 96.80 -45.14 -65.60
C ARG A 52 97.96 -44.97 -66.63
N GLY A 53 97.75 -44.54 -67.89
CA GLY A 53 98.80 -44.62 -68.97
C GLY A 53 98.48 -44.13 -70.42
N CYS A 54 98.70 -45.00 -71.43
CA CYS A 54 98.58 -44.89 -72.91
C CYS A 54 99.30 -43.80 -73.74
N GLY A 55 99.88 -44.27 -74.86
CA GLY A 55 100.14 -43.52 -76.08
C GLY A 55 100.72 -44.41 -77.19
N TRP A 56 100.01 -44.58 -78.31
CA TRP A 56 100.57 -45.10 -79.56
C TRP A 56 100.95 -43.89 -80.42
N LEU A 57 102.24 -43.67 -80.69
CA LEU A 57 102.79 -42.51 -81.42
C LEU A 57 102.07 -41.17 -81.11
N TRP A 58 102.31 -40.67 -79.89
CA TRP A 58 101.82 -39.41 -79.30
C TRP A 58 100.40 -39.40 -78.67
N ARG A 59 100.37 -39.28 -77.33
CA ARG A 59 99.29 -38.71 -76.48
C ARG A 59 97.91 -39.40 -76.40
N LYS A 60 97.67 -40.24 -75.36
CA LYS A 60 96.59 -40.12 -74.31
C LYS A 60 96.08 -41.45 -73.69
N ARG A 61 96.18 -41.55 -72.34
CA ARG A 61 95.25 -42.14 -71.33
C ARG A 61 95.02 -43.69 -71.19
N CYS A 62 95.47 -44.22 -70.04
CA CYS A 62 95.07 -45.45 -69.30
C CYS A 62 95.76 -46.84 -69.57
N VAL A 63 96.75 -47.20 -68.72
CA VAL A 63 97.34 -48.54 -68.45
C VAL A 63 96.37 -49.41 -67.64
N THR A 64 96.64 -50.70 -67.44
CA THR A 64 96.33 -51.38 -66.16
C THR A 64 97.54 -52.17 -65.64
N GLY A 65 97.88 -52.04 -64.36
CA GLY A 65 98.97 -52.76 -63.68
C GLY A 65 98.48 -53.49 -62.43
N TYR A 66 99.24 -54.50 -61.97
CA TYR A 66 98.93 -55.33 -60.81
C TYR A 66 99.99 -55.12 -59.72
N TYR A 67 99.61 -55.20 -58.44
CA TYR A 67 100.56 -55.19 -57.32
C TYR A 67 100.30 -56.33 -56.32
N THR A 68 101.38 -56.78 -55.67
CA THR A 68 101.38 -57.73 -54.56
C THR A 68 102.29 -57.17 -53.47
N LYS A 69 101.77 -56.86 -52.29
CA LYS A 69 102.53 -56.17 -51.23
C LYS A 69 102.96 -57.13 -50.12
N TYR A 70 104.25 -57.46 -50.08
CA TYR A 70 104.88 -58.13 -48.96
C TYR A 70 105.73 -57.12 -48.16
N LEU A 71 105.78 -57.27 -46.84
CA LEU A 71 106.64 -56.47 -45.96
C LEU A 71 107.40 -57.41 -45.03
N THR A 72 108.73 -57.33 -45.05
CA THR A 72 109.63 -58.20 -44.29
C THR A 72 110.58 -57.38 -43.44
N LYS A 73 110.66 -57.69 -42.13
CA LYS A 73 111.87 -57.77 -41.28
C LYS A 73 111.54 -57.85 -39.77
N SER A 74 111.38 -59.09 -39.27
CA SER A 74 112.38 -59.76 -38.41
C SER A 74 112.42 -59.63 -36.85
N SER A 75 112.14 -60.74 -36.09
CA SER A 75 112.66 -61.06 -34.71
C SER A 75 112.33 -62.49 -34.14
N CYS A 76 113.27 -63.27 -33.56
CA CYS A 76 113.04 -64.62 -32.93
C CYS A 76 113.57 -64.74 -31.50
N CYS A 77 112.91 -65.58 -30.68
CA CYS A 77 113.27 -65.94 -29.30
C CYS A 77 112.68 -67.31 -28.90
N GLN A 78 113.26 -67.97 -27.88
CA GLN A 78 112.68 -69.15 -27.21
C GLN A 78 111.87 -68.78 -25.96
N ARG A 79 110.80 -69.53 -25.64
CA ARG A 79 110.21 -69.64 -24.29
C ARG A 79 109.19 -70.77 -24.16
N THR A 80 108.96 -71.23 -22.92
CA THR A 80 107.97 -72.25 -22.52
C THR A 80 106.64 -71.64 -22.01
N CYS A 81 105.61 -72.48 -21.88
CA CYS A 81 104.20 -72.05 -21.75
C CYS A 81 103.68 -71.86 -20.29
N PRO A 82 102.71 -70.94 -20.08
CA PRO A 82 102.05 -70.67 -18.79
C PRO A 82 100.91 -71.66 -18.45
N VAL A 83 100.41 -71.62 -17.20
CA VAL A 83 99.23 -72.37 -16.73
C VAL A 83 98.32 -71.48 -15.89
N ASP A 84 97.10 -71.22 -16.36
CA ASP A 84 96.09 -70.39 -15.68
C ASP A 84 95.40 -71.13 -14.51
N GLY A 85 95.02 -70.38 -13.47
CA GLY A 85 94.31 -70.92 -12.30
C GLY A 85 92.79 -71.04 -12.49
N ARG A 86 92.15 -71.91 -11.69
CA ARG A 86 90.68 -72.07 -11.63
C ARG A 86 90.16 -72.15 -10.19
N TRP A 87 88.93 -71.67 -10.00
CA TRP A 87 88.28 -71.58 -8.69
C TRP A 87 87.97 -72.96 -8.08
N GLY A 88 88.19 -73.10 -6.77
CA GLY A 88 87.57 -74.13 -5.95
C GLY A 88 86.13 -73.76 -5.56
N SER A 89 85.45 -74.70 -4.89
CA SER A 89 84.07 -74.55 -4.40
C SER A 89 83.93 -73.41 -3.38
N TRP A 90 82.71 -72.87 -3.28
CA TRP A 90 82.32 -71.93 -2.22
C TRP A 90 82.19 -72.61 -0.86
N SER A 91 82.46 -71.86 0.21
CA SER A 91 82.06 -72.21 1.57
C SER A 91 80.54 -72.15 1.75
N SER A 92 80.06 -72.75 2.83
CA SER A 92 78.74 -72.43 3.39
C SER A 92 78.63 -70.94 3.73
N TRP A 93 77.39 -70.45 3.78
CA TRP A 93 77.07 -69.12 4.30
C TRP A 93 77.37 -69.01 5.81
N SER A 94 77.75 -67.81 6.25
CA SER A 94 77.88 -67.43 7.67
C SER A 94 76.65 -67.84 8.48
N SER A 95 76.82 -68.38 9.69
CA SER A 95 75.67 -68.67 10.56
C SER A 95 75.04 -67.40 11.13
N TYR A 96 73.82 -67.51 11.68
CA TYR A 96 73.04 -66.35 12.15
C TYR A 96 73.76 -65.46 13.17
N MET A 97 74.61 -66.06 14.01
CA MET A 97 75.43 -65.36 15.02
C MET A 97 76.56 -64.50 14.43
N TYR A 98 76.96 -64.76 13.18
CA TYR A 98 77.97 -64.00 12.43
C TYR A 98 77.34 -63.22 11.25
N SER A 99 76.03 -63.00 11.28
CA SER A 99 75.31 -62.10 10.36
C SER A 99 75.25 -60.68 10.94
N SER A 100 75.00 -59.69 10.07
CA SER A 100 74.81 -58.30 10.52
C SER A 100 73.51 -58.13 11.33
N SER A 101 73.45 -57.11 12.18
CA SER A 101 72.24 -56.69 12.88
C SER A 101 71.11 -56.31 11.90
N CYS A 102 69.86 -56.33 12.38
CA CYS A 102 68.72 -55.93 11.56
C CYS A 102 68.82 -54.44 11.19
N SER A 103 68.53 -54.08 9.95
CA SER A 103 68.65 -52.72 9.42
C SER A 103 67.68 -51.68 10.03
N VAL A 104 66.84 -52.08 10.99
CA VAL A 104 65.88 -51.25 11.72
C VAL A 104 65.88 -51.62 13.20
N THR A 105 65.50 -50.68 14.07
CA THR A 105 65.34 -50.89 15.52
C THR A 105 63.91 -51.30 15.93
N CYS A 106 62.92 -51.00 15.09
CA CYS A 106 61.56 -51.55 15.15
C CYS A 106 61.01 -51.73 13.73
N GLY A 107 59.97 -52.55 13.58
CA GLY A 107 59.41 -52.94 12.28
C GLY A 107 60.17 -54.05 11.58
N SER A 108 59.98 -54.13 10.26
CA SER A 108 60.66 -55.06 9.35
C SER A 108 61.91 -54.42 8.74
N GLY A 109 62.98 -55.19 8.64
CA GLY A 109 64.23 -54.80 7.98
C GLY A 109 64.95 -56.01 7.36
N THR A 110 66.25 -55.88 7.13
CA THR A 110 67.09 -56.95 6.56
C THR A 110 68.39 -57.17 7.34
N ARG A 111 68.97 -58.37 7.23
CA ARG A 111 70.31 -58.76 7.70
C ARG A 111 71.11 -59.34 6.54
N THR A 112 72.43 -59.18 6.57
CA THR A 112 73.35 -59.62 5.51
C THR A 112 74.24 -60.78 5.99
N PHE A 113 74.38 -61.79 5.14
CA PHE A 113 75.14 -63.03 5.28
C PHE A 113 76.25 -63.08 4.22
N TYR A 114 77.34 -63.84 4.43
CA TYR A 114 78.44 -63.94 3.46
C TYR A 114 79.07 -65.35 3.35
N ARG A 115 79.73 -65.63 2.22
CA ARG A 115 80.54 -66.84 1.96
C ARG A 115 81.77 -66.55 1.09
N THR A 116 82.73 -67.47 1.01
CA THR A 116 84.03 -67.26 0.32
C THR A 116 84.54 -68.49 -0.47
N ARG A 117 85.42 -68.28 -1.45
CA ARG A 117 86.11 -69.34 -2.23
C ARG A 117 87.57 -68.98 -2.56
N SER A 118 88.38 -69.97 -2.92
CA SER A 118 89.82 -69.82 -3.21
C SER A 118 90.21 -70.29 -4.62
N CYS A 119 91.25 -69.67 -5.20
CA CYS A 119 91.76 -69.97 -6.55
C CYS A 119 92.84 -71.07 -6.50
N ASN A 120 92.43 -72.35 -6.47
CA ASN A 120 93.33 -73.47 -6.16
C ASN A 120 93.05 -74.80 -6.87
N ARG A 121 92.26 -74.86 -7.95
CA ARG A 121 91.94 -76.11 -8.67
C ARG A 121 92.02 -76.01 -10.21
N PRO A 122 93.20 -75.76 -10.81
CA PRO A 122 94.52 -75.62 -10.18
C PRO A 122 94.81 -74.18 -9.74
N SER A 123 95.93 -73.96 -9.05
CA SER A 123 96.51 -72.62 -8.86
C SER A 123 97.37 -72.21 -10.07
N PRO A 124 97.53 -70.90 -10.38
CA PRO A 124 98.30 -70.45 -11.53
C PRO A 124 99.80 -70.75 -11.39
N LYS A 125 100.47 -71.04 -12.51
CA LYS A 125 101.93 -71.29 -12.58
C LYS A 125 102.54 -70.75 -13.88
N ASN A 126 103.87 -70.60 -13.90
CA ASN A 126 104.67 -70.22 -15.08
C ASN A 126 104.23 -68.92 -15.77
N GLY A 127 103.67 -67.96 -15.02
CA GLY A 127 103.14 -66.70 -15.54
C GLY A 127 101.69 -66.75 -16.04
N GLY A 128 100.96 -67.83 -15.77
CA GLY A 128 99.52 -67.92 -16.05
C GLY A 128 98.66 -67.05 -15.11
N SER A 129 97.45 -66.78 -15.58
CA SER A 129 96.48 -65.84 -15.03
C SER A 129 95.85 -66.32 -13.72
N GLY A 130 95.59 -65.37 -12.81
CA GLY A 130 94.75 -65.59 -11.63
C GLY A 130 93.28 -65.78 -11.99
N CYS A 131 92.50 -66.39 -11.09
CA CYS A 131 91.08 -66.63 -11.31
C CYS A 131 90.28 -65.32 -11.32
N GLY A 132 89.57 -65.03 -12.41
CA GLY A 132 88.71 -63.84 -12.53
C GLY A 132 87.41 -63.93 -11.70
N GLY A 133 86.94 -62.77 -11.21
CA GLY A 133 85.70 -62.63 -10.44
C GLY A 133 85.90 -62.61 -8.92
N SER A 134 84.83 -62.40 -8.16
CA SER A 134 84.92 -62.27 -6.69
C SER A 134 85.25 -63.60 -5.99
N SER A 135 86.03 -63.51 -4.92
CA SER A 135 86.28 -64.55 -3.92
C SER A 135 85.30 -64.54 -2.75
N ARG A 136 84.41 -63.52 -2.66
CA ARG A 136 83.38 -63.36 -1.60
C ARG A 136 82.01 -63.04 -2.21
N ASP A 137 80.96 -63.56 -1.58
CA ASP A 137 79.57 -63.44 -2.01
C ASP A 137 78.68 -63.09 -0.79
N THR A 138 77.54 -62.43 -1.02
CA THR A 138 76.69 -61.80 0.02
C THR A 138 75.20 -61.95 -0.27
N GLU A 139 74.42 -62.33 0.74
CA GLU A 139 72.96 -62.53 0.65
C GLU A 139 72.23 -61.70 1.73
N HIS A 140 71.12 -61.06 1.36
CA HIS A 140 70.25 -60.32 2.30
C HIS A 140 68.99 -61.12 2.63
N ARG A 141 68.63 -61.23 3.91
CA ARG A 141 67.41 -61.90 4.39
C ARG A 141 66.60 -60.99 5.31
N SER A 142 65.28 -61.15 5.32
CA SER A 142 64.37 -60.33 6.12
C SER A 142 64.47 -60.62 7.63
N CYS A 143 64.21 -59.59 8.44
CA CYS A 143 64.09 -59.67 9.89
C CYS A 143 62.95 -58.77 10.37
N PHE A 144 62.36 -59.10 11.52
CA PHE A 144 61.39 -58.27 12.22
C PHE A 144 61.81 -58.16 13.69
N ILE A 145 61.60 -57.00 14.33
CA ILE A 145 61.91 -56.80 15.75
C ILE A 145 60.63 -56.69 16.58
N ALA A 146 59.87 -55.60 16.40
CA ALA A 146 58.66 -55.29 17.16
C ALA A 146 57.83 -54.22 16.43
N HIS A 147 56.57 -54.01 16.80
CA HIS A 147 55.77 -52.88 16.26
C HIS A 147 56.30 -51.53 16.79
N CYS A 148 56.35 -50.53 15.92
CA CYS A 148 56.78 -49.17 16.28
C CYS A 148 55.65 -48.35 16.92
N ILE A 149 56.00 -47.46 17.85
CA ILE A 149 55.06 -46.54 18.53
C ILE A 149 54.49 -45.52 17.53
N VAL A 150 53.16 -45.32 17.51
CA VAL A 150 52.49 -44.32 16.66
C VAL A 150 51.75 -43.30 17.54
N ASN A 151 52.26 -42.08 17.62
CA ASN A 151 51.58 -40.98 18.33
C ASN A 151 50.36 -40.46 17.54
N GLY A 152 49.31 -40.05 18.25
CA GLY A 152 48.07 -39.58 17.62
C GLY A 152 48.20 -38.20 16.98
N GLY A 153 47.59 -38.05 15.79
CA GLY A 153 47.44 -36.78 15.09
C GLY A 153 45.98 -36.30 15.05
N TRP A 154 45.80 -34.98 15.10
CA TRP A 154 44.49 -34.35 15.00
C TRP A 154 43.93 -34.49 13.58
N SER A 155 42.68 -34.93 13.46
CA SER A 155 41.92 -34.78 12.21
C SER A 155 41.62 -33.31 11.90
N SER A 156 41.24 -33.05 10.65
CA SER A 156 40.80 -31.74 10.20
C SER A 156 39.60 -31.25 11.02
N TRP A 157 39.49 -29.92 11.17
CA TRP A 157 38.35 -29.33 11.87
C TRP A 157 37.08 -29.48 11.04
N GLY A 158 36.03 -30.04 11.64
CA GLY A 158 34.70 -30.06 11.02
C GLY A 158 34.13 -28.66 10.78
N ALA A 159 33.05 -28.59 9.98
CA ALA A 159 32.36 -27.34 9.68
C ALA A 159 31.76 -26.69 10.96
N TRP A 160 31.66 -25.36 10.95
CA TRP A 160 30.95 -24.60 12.00
C TRP A 160 29.45 -24.88 11.92
N ARG A 161 28.88 -25.53 12.94
CA ARG A 161 27.42 -25.73 13.07
C ARG A 161 26.86 -24.86 14.20
N SER A 162 25.63 -24.38 14.06
CA SER A 162 24.93 -23.62 15.10
C SER A 162 24.69 -24.51 16.33
N SER A 163 25.07 -24.02 17.51
CA SER A 163 24.93 -24.70 18.81
C SER A 163 24.01 -23.95 19.79
N SER A 164 23.38 -22.86 19.35
CA SER A 164 22.26 -22.22 20.05
C SER A 164 21.24 -21.63 19.07
N THR A 165 20.04 -21.37 19.55
CA THR A 165 19.11 -20.40 18.95
C THR A 165 19.66 -18.97 19.07
N CYS A 166 18.94 -17.98 18.48
CA CYS A 166 19.28 -16.56 18.65
C CYS A 166 18.98 -16.12 20.09
N SER A 167 19.92 -15.40 20.73
CA SER A 167 19.79 -14.95 22.13
C SER A 167 18.64 -13.98 22.37
N SER A 168 18.18 -13.30 21.32
CA SER A 168 17.05 -12.38 21.33
C SER A 168 15.84 -13.06 20.70
N THR A 169 14.66 -12.90 21.30
CA THR A 169 13.38 -13.39 20.75
C THR A 169 12.83 -12.50 19.64
N CYS A 170 13.31 -11.25 19.56
CA CYS A 170 13.01 -10.29 18.51
C CYS A 170 14.26 -9.47 18.14
N GLY A 171 14.31 -8.95 16.90
CA GLY A 171 15.39 -8.06 16.45
C GLY A 171 16.79 -8.69 16.48
N GLY A 172 17.82 -7.87 16.71
CA GLY A 172 19.21 -8.30 16.72
C GLY A 172 19.59 -9.12 17.97
N GLY A 173 20.37 -10.18 17.78
CA GLY A 173 20.88 -11.01 18.85
C GLY A 173 22.17 -11.75 18.48
N THR A 174 22.53 -12.77 19.26
CA THR A 174 23.72 -13.59 19.04
C THR A 174 23.42 -15.09 18.98
N GLN A 175 24.14 -15.81 18.13
CA GLN A 175 24.13 -17.27 18.01
C GLN A 175 25.52 -17.83 18.27
N ARG A 176 25.59 -18.93 19.02
CA ARG A 176 26.80 -19.72 19.19
C ARG A 176 26.93 -20.71 18.03
N PHE A 177 28.13 -20.83 17.50
CA PHE A 177 28.52 -21.82 16.51
C PHE A 177 29.71 -22.62 17.06
N THR A 178 29.67 -23.94 16.94
CA THR A 178 30.72 -24.83 17.43
C THR A 178 31.26 -25.70 16.30
N LYS A 179 32.57 -26.00 16.35
CA LYS A 179 33.21 -27.03 15.52
C LYS A 179 34.10 -27.94 16.36
N LYS A 180 34.24 -29.20 15.94
CA LYS A 180 35.02 -30.23 16.64
C LYS A 180 36.06 -30.88 15.71
N ARG A 181 37.01 -31.60 16.31
CA ARG A 181 38.02 -32.48 15.68
C ARG A 181 38.33 -33.66 16.60
N SER A 182 38.91 -34.73 16.07
CA SER A 182 39.19 -35.98 16.80
C SER A 182 40.65 -36.43 16.65
N CYS A 183 41.20 -37.13 17.64
CA CYS A 183 42.58 -37.64 17.59
C CYS A 183 42.60 -38.97 16.80
N THR A 184 42.70 -38.87 15.48
CA THR A 184 42.34 -39.97 14.54
C THR A 184 43.15 -39.97 13.24
N ASN A 185 44.07 -39.02 13.04
CA ASN A 185 44.84 -38.88 11.81
C ASN A 185 46.35 -38.68 12.09
N PRO A 186 47.10 -39.75 12.46
CA PRO A 186 46.61 -41.11 12.76
C PRO A 186 45.98 -41.21 14.16
N SER A 187 45.29 -42.32 14.45
CA SER A 187 44.97 -42.72 15.84
C SER A 187 46.25 -43.15 16.57
N PRO A 188 46.40 -42.88 17.88
CA PRO A 188 47.52 -43.44 18.64
C PRO A 188 47.49 -44.98 18.64
N GLN A 189 48.64 -45.61 18.45
CA GLN A 189 48.80 -47.07 18.49
C GLN A 189 50.12 -47.46 19.17
N TYR A 190 50.20 -48.72 19.64
CA TYR A 190 51.40 -49.32 20.26
C TYR A 190 52.02 -48.45 21.37
N GLY A 191 51.18 -47.91 22.26
CA GLY A 191 51.62 -47.06 23.38
C GLY A 191 51.82 -45.58 23.06
N GLY A 192 51.50 -45.14 21.84
CA GLY A 192 51.63 -43.73 21.45
C GLY A 192 50.70 -42.77 22.18
N SER A 193 51.13 -41.52 22.31
CA SER A 193 50.43 -40.46 23.04
C SER A 193 49.17 -39.96 22.33
N PHE A 194 48.15 -39.61 23.11
CA PHE A 194 46.96 -38.90 22.62
C PHE A 194 47.25 -37.42 22.31
N CYS A 195 46.44 -36.85 21.41
CA CYS A 195 46.62 -35.50 20.89
C CYS A 195 46.35 -34.42 21.95
N SER A 196 47.28 -33.49 22.14
CA SER A 196 47.15 -32.39 23.11
C SER A 196 46.35 -31.19 22.56
N GLY A 197 45.72 -30.44 23.48
CA GLY A 197 44.93 -29.25 23.18
C GLY A 197 43.43 -29.50 22.91
N THR A 198 42.68 -28.44 22.59
CA THR A 198 41.21 -28.51 22.53
C THR A 198 40.69 -29.31 21.32
N SER A 199 39.74 -30.22 21.57
CA SER A 199 38.96 -30.95 20.56
C SER A 199 37.74 -30.18 20.02
N SER A 200 37.35 -29.09 20.70
CA SER A 200 36.19 -28.26 20.36
C SER A 200 36.57 -26.77 20.36
N ARG A 201 35.96 -25.98 19.47
CA ARG A 201 36.02 -24.51 19.47
C ARG A 201 34.62 -23.94 19.24
N THR A 202 34.28 -22.88 19.95
CA THR A 202 33.02 -22.14 19.80
C THR A 202 33.32 -20.70 19.39
N LYS A 203 32.47 -20.10 18.54
CA LYS A 203 32.47 -18.66 18.23
C LYS A 203 31.05 -18.11 18.31
N VAL A 204 30.94 -16.81 18.55
CA VAL A 204 29.66 -16.08 18.52
C VAL A 204 29.52 -15.39 17.17
N ARG A 205 28.30 -15.30 16.63
CA ARG A 205 27.94 -14.46 15.48
C ARG A 205 26.67 -13.68 15.80
N SER A 206 26.50 -12.53 15.17
CA SER A 206 25.21 -11.82 15.14
C SER A 206 24.15 -12.64 14.39
N CYS A 207 22.92 -12.60 14.89
CA CYS A 207 21.72 -13.15 14.26
C CYS A 207 20.59 -12.11 14.28
N GLN A 208 19.60 -12.29 13.41
CA GLN A 208 18.32 -11.60 13.49
C GLN A 208 17.25 -12.62 13.86
N ALA A 209 16.41 -12.28 14.84
CA ALA A 209 15.30 -13.12 15.27
C ALA A 209 14.10 -12.96 14.34
N ALA A 210 13.32 -14.03 14.16
CA ALA A 210 12.22 -14.06 13.19
C ALA A 210 11.03 -13.14 13.54
N ARG A 211 10.92 -12.65 14.78
CA ARG A 211 9.90 -11.69 15.20
C ARG A 211 10.46 -10.26 15.22
N LYS A 212 9.68 -9.31 14.71
CA LYS A 212 9.94 -7.88 14.90
C LYS A 212 9.63 -7.51 16.35
N CYS A 213 10.43 -6.65 16.98
CA CYS A 213 10.23 -6.30 18.38
C CYS A 213 8.97 -5.43 18.56
N PRO A 214 8.25 -5.59 19.70
CA PRO A 214 7.24 -4.62 20.11
C PRO A 214 7.81 -3.20 20.10
N VAL A 215 7.06 -2.28 19.51
CA VAL A 215 7.33 -0.83 19.59
C VAL A 215 6.18 -0.26 20.41
N ASP A 216 6.46 0.10 21.65
CA ASP A 216 5.48 0.79 22.51
C ASP A 216 5.18 2.17 21.93
N GLY A 217 3.91 2.58 22.01
CA GLY A 217 3.45 3.87 21.51
C GLY A 217 3.87 5.01 22.42
N ALA A 218 4.40 6.08 21.82
CA ALA A 218 4.61 7.34 22.54
C ALA A 218 3.91 8.51 21.85
N TRP A 219 3.55 9.49 22.69
CA TRP A 219 2.78 10.66 22.29
C TRP A 219 3.60 11.64 21.47
N ASP A 220 2.96 12.25 20.49
CA ASP A 220 3.43 13.49 19.89
C ASP A 220 3.42 14.63 20.91
N SER A 221 4.10 15.73 20.56
CA SER A 221 3.91 16.99 21.27
C SER A 221 2.45 17.44 21.21
N TRP A 222 1.94 17.98 22.33
CA TRP A 222 0.62 18.62 22.36
C TRP A 222 0.53 19.76 21.33
N THR A 223 -0.64 19.93 20.71
CA THR A 223 -0.98 21.18 20.03
C THR A 223 -0.92 22.35 21.00
N LYS A 224 -0.79 23.57 20.47
CA LYS A 224 -1.05 24.78 21.26
C LYS A 224 -2.50 24.76 21.79
N TRP A 225 -2.71 25.44 22.92
CA TRP A 225 -4.05 25.70 23.47
C TRP A 225 -4.80 26.65 22.53
N ASN A 226 -5.86 26.18 21.88
CA ASN A 226 -6.73 26.99 21.05
C ASN A 226 -8.11 27.14 21.73
N PRO A 227 -8.78 28.30 21.64
CA PRO A 227 -10.14 28.45 22.15
C PRO A 227 -11.10 27.58 21.34
N THR A 228 -12.00 26.87 22.03
CA THR A 228 -13.07 26.06 21.44
C THR A 228 -14.46 26.62 21.68
N THR A 229 -14.57 27.70 22.47
CA THR A 229 -15.80 28.48 22.62
C THR A 229 -15.50 29.97 22.40
N PRO A 230 -16.51 30.81 22.11
CA PRO A 230 -16.45 32.23 22.45
C PRO A 230 -16.29 32.43 23.97
N CYS A 231 -16.16 33.68 24.41
CA CYS A 231 -16.33 34.02 25.82
C CYS A 231 -17.80 33.77 26.23
N SER A 232 -18.04 33.23 27.42
CA SER A 232 -19.41 32.89 27.90
C SER A 232 -20.31 34.10 28.20
N VAL A 233 -19.88 35.32 27.87
CA VAL A 233 -20.62 36.58 28.06
C VAL A 233 -20.27 37.55 26.93
N THR A 234 -21.24 38.38 26.50
CA THR A 234 -20.99 39.51 25.59
C THR A 234 -20.52 40.77 26.33
N CYS A 235 -20.81 40.89 27.63
CA CYS A 235 -20.39 41.99 28.50
C CYS A 235 -19.72 41.49 29.79
N GLY A 236 -18.81 42.28 30.35
CA GLY A 236 -18.06 41.94 31.55
C GLY A 236 -17.10 40.76 31.39
N LYS A 237 -16.94 40.00 32.47
CA LYS A 237 -16.03 38.85 32.58
C LYS A 237 -16.81 37.54 32.51
N GLY A 238 -16.33 36.61 31.70
CA GLY A 238 -16.87 35.26 31.56
C GLY A 238 -15.79 34.20 31.54
N VAL A 239 -16.13 33.03 31.04
CA VAL A 239 -15.23 31.88 30.87
C VAL A 239 -15.14 31.50 29.40
N GLN A 240 -13.94 31.16 28.94
CA GLN A 240 -13.68 30.62 27.61
C GLN A 240 -12.99 29.26 27.75
N VAL A 241 -13.48 28.27 27.02
CA VAL A 241 -12.86 26.94 26.98
C VAL A 241 -11.75 26.93 25.93
N TYR A 242 -10.61 26.37 26.31
CA TYR A 242 -9.49 26.06 25.41
C TYR A 242 -9.32 24.54 25.35
N GLU A 243 -8.97 24.01 24.19
CA GLU A 243 -8.56 22.61 24.01
C GLU A 243 -7.12 22.53 23.48
N LYS A 244 -6.44 21.45 23.83
CA LYS A 244 -5.27 20.94 23.11
C LYS A 244 -5.41 19.42 22.92
N GLN A 245 -4.78 18.90 21.87
CA GLN A 245 -4.79 17.48 21.54
C GLN A 245 -3.39 16.95 21.18
N ARG A 246 -3.24 15.63 21.14
CA ARG A 246 -2.01 14.91 20.76
C ARG A 246 -2.36 13.55 20.16
N SER A 247 -1.54 13.08 19.23
CA SER A 247 -1.68 11.75 18.62
C SER A 247 -0.62 10.79 19.16
N CYS A 248 -0.91 9.49 19.08
CA CYS A 248 -0.02 8.41 19.51
C CYS A 248 0.84 7.98 18.31
N SER A 249 1.74 8.87 17.85
CA SER A 249 2.42 8.73 16.55
C SER A 249 3.95 8.75 16.59
N SER A 250 4.58 9.10 17.73
CA SER A 250 6.03 9.31 17.84
C SER A 250 6.71 8.38 18.87
N PRO A 251 6.75 7.05 18.66
CA PRO A 251 6.25 6.32 17.49
C PRO A 251 4.82 5.79 17.68
N THR A 252 4.15 5.45 16.57
CA THR A 252 2.92 4.64 16.60
C THR A 252 3.20 3.24 17.14
N PRO A 253 2.38 2.69 18.05
CA PRO A 253 2.59 1.34 18.57
C PRO A 253 2.50 0.28 17.48
N LYS A 254 3.46 -0.66 17.46
CA LYS A 254 3.59 -1.72 16.44
C LYS A 254 4.03 -3.04 17.07
N TYR A 255 3.73 -4.14 16.38
CA TYR A 255 4.20 -5.50 16.73
C TYR A 255 3.86 -5.95 18.16
N GLY A 256 2.71 -5.51 18.71
CA GLY A 256 2.25 -5.86 20.06
C GLY A 256 2.74 -4.94 21.17
N GLY A 257 3.37 -3.80 20.85
CA GLY A 257 3.71 -2.77 21.84
C GLY A 257 2.47 -2.06 22.41
N LYS A 258 2.62 -1.50 23.61
CA LYS A 258 1.57 -0.86 24.40
C LYS A 258 1.01 0.40 23.74
N ALA A 259 -0.27 0.67 23.93
CA ALA A 259 -0.87 1.95 23.56
C ALA A 259 -0.36 3.09 24.47
N CYS A 260 -0.37 4.32 23.96
CA CYS A 260 0.03 5.50 24.73
C CYS A 260 -0.88 5.74 25.94
N SER A 261 -0.31 6.02 27.12
CA SER A 261 -1.08 6.19 28.37
C SER A 261 -1.56 7.62 28.63
N GLY A 262 -2.76 7.77 29.20
CA GLY A 262 -3.44 9.04 29.46
C GLY A 262 -4.32 9.53 28.28
N PRO A 263 -4.98 10.68 28.40
CA PRO A 263 -5.96 11.13 27.41
C PRO A 263 -5.28 11.74 26.15
N PRO A 264 -5.92 11.63 24.97
CA PRO A 264 -5.46 12.28 23.73
C PRO A 264 -5.85 13.77 23.64
N LYS A 265 -6.81 14.22 24.46
CA LYS A 265 -7.31 15.59 24.55
C LYS A 265 -7.24 16.10 25.98
N GLN A 266 -7.07 17.42 26.14
CA GLN A 266 -7.23 18.12 27.42
C GLN A 266 -7.93 19.44 27.17
N THR A 267 -8.88 19.79 28.04
CA THR A 267 -9.57 21.09 28.07
C THR A 267 -9.08 21.92 29.25
N LEU A 268 -9.19 23.25 29.14
CA LEU A 268 -8.88 24.22 30.18
C LEU A 268 -9.84 25.40 30.07
N GLN A 269 -10.53 25.72 31.15
CA GLN A 269 -11.27 26.97 31.26
C GLN A 269 -10.33 28.11 31.65
N LYS A 270 -10.48 29.27 31.00
CA LYS A 270 -9.81 30.53 31.36
C LYS A 270 -10.82 31.65 31.47
N THR A 271 -10.59 32.59 32.38
CA THR A 271 -11.37 33.83 32.43
C THR A 271 -11.12 34.64 31.16
N CYS A 272 -12.18 35.18 30.56
CA CYS A 272 -12.15 36.10 29.45
C CYS A 272 -12.84 37.40 29.85
N ASP A 273 -12.40 38.53 29.28
CA ASP A 273 -13.00 39.84 29.52
C ASP A 273 -13.36 40.46 28.18
N SER A 274 -14.66 40.71 27.98
CA SER A 274 -15.22 41.29 26.76
C SER A 274 -14.84 42.76 26.56
N LYS A 275 -14.37 43.45 27.61
CA LYS A 275 -14.17 44.90 27.72
C LYS A 275 -15.45 45.75 27.54
N ILE A 276 -16.60 45.13 27.29
CA ILE A 276 -17.90 45.80 27.21
C ILE A 276 -18.48 45.86 28.63
N LYS A 277 -18.84 47.05 29.12
CA LYS A 277 -19.48 47.19 30.44
C LYS A 277 -20.92 46.70 30.35
N CYS A 278 -21.31 45.76 31.21
CA CYS A 278 -22.72 45.38 31.35
C CYS A 278 -23.56 46.56 31.88
N PRO A 279 -24.82 46.71 31.44
CA PRO A 279 -25.73 47.72 31.98
C PRO A 279 -26.04 47.45 33.46
N GLY A 280 -26.16 48.52 34.25
CA GLY A 280 -26.61 48.44 35.64
C GLY A 280 -28.12 48.22 35.73
N GLN A 281 -28.58 47.58 36.81
CA GLN A 281 -30.01 47.34 37.04
C GLN A 281 -30.77 48.68 37.18
N GLY A 282 -31.82 48.88 36.37
CA GLY A 282 -32.81 49.95 36.56
C GLY A 282 -32.91 51.04 35.48
N ALA A 283 -32.02 51.08 34.48
CA ALA A 283 -32.07 52.11 33.43
C ALA A 283 -32.90 51.67 32.20
N ALA A 284 -34.05 52.32 31.95
CA ALA A 284 -34.84 52.11 30.74
C ALA A 284 -34.27 52.90 29.55
N LEU A 285 -33.94 52.23 28.44
CA LEU A 285 -33.41 52.86 27.23
C LEU A 285 -34.50 53.22 26.21
N ARG A 286 -34.28 54.32 25.47
CA ARG A 286 -34.93 54.59 24.17
C ARG A 286 -34.07 53.98 23.05
N CYS A 287 -34.70 53.34 22.07
CA CYS A 287 -34.00 52.55 21.04
C CYS A 287 -33.69 53.35 19.75
N ASP A 288 -32.48 53.23 19.20
CA ASP A 288 -32.21 53.48 17.77
C ASP A 288 -32.48 52.19 16.98
N PRO A 289 -33.27 52.22 15.89
CA PRO A 289 -33.71 51.04 15.16
C PRO A 289 -32.58 50.23 14.47
N ARG A 290 -31.31 50.64 14.53
CA ARG A 290 -30.17 49.92 13.92
C ARG A 290 -29.38 49.00 14.87
N LYS A 291 -29.78 48.85 16.15
CA LYS A 291 -29.02 48.03 17.14
C LYS A 291 -29.84 47.11 18.07
N CYS A 292 -31.11 46.82 17.77
CA CYS A 292 -31.80 45.69 18.42
C CYS A 292 -31.18 44.38 17.92
N SER A 293 -30.47 43.62 18.74
CA SER A 293 -31.10 42.65 19.64
C SER A 293 -30.66 42.69 21.11
N GLU A 294 -29.80 43.60 21.55
CA GLU A 294 -29.39 43.66 22.97
C GLU A 294 -30.39 44.45 23.84
N TYR A 295 -31.12 43.71 24.68
CA TYR A 295 -31.95 44.14 25.81
C TYR A 295 -33.33 44.76 25.51
N GLY A 296 -34.17 43.98 24.82
CA GLY A 296 -35.62 44.20 24.68
C GLY A 296 -36.36 42.89 24.41
N SER A 297 -36.23 41.92 25.32
CA SER A 297 -36.26 40.46 25.10
C SER A 297 -35.05 39.95 24.30
N CYS A 298 -34.47 38.83 24.72
CA CYS A 298 -33.30 38.20 24.07
C CYS A 298 -33.77 37.04 23.19
N GLU A 299 -34.73 37.30 22.32
CA GLU A 299 -35.42 36.28 21.53
C GLU A 299 -34.97 36.33 20.06
N CYS A 300 -34.84 35.16 19.45
CA CYS A 300 -34.54 35.09 18.03
C CYS A 300 -35.69 35.64 17.18
N SER A 301 -35.35 36.40 16.14
CA SER A 301 -36.34 36.95 15.21
C SER A 301 -37.21 35.84 14.59
N PHE A 302 -38.46 36.17 14.24
CA PHE A 302 -39.43 35.22 13.66
C PHE A 302 -38.82 34.23 12.67
N GLY A 303 -39.07 32.94 12.88
CA GLY A 303 -38.60 31.87 12.00
C GLY A 303 -37.13 31.49 12.18
N PHE A 304 -36.58 31.74 13.37
CA PHE A 304 -35.29 31.25 13.84
C PHE A 304 -35.42 30.72 15.28
N TYR A 305 -34.46 29.88 15.70
CA TYR A 305 -34.35 29.35 17.06
C TYR A 305 -32.91 29.50 17.58
N GLY A 306 -32.75 29.67 18.89
CA GLY A 306 -31.45 29.93 19.52
C GLY A 306 -31.59 30.66 20.86
N ASP A 307 -30.48 31.16 21.38
CA ASP A 307 -30.34 31.87 22.66
C ASP A 307 -30.44 33.41 22.52
N GLY A 308 -30.95 33.92 21.39
CA GLY A 308 -31.00 35.34 21.03
C GLY A 308 -29.70 35.90 20.45
N PHE A 309 -28.55 35.27 20.71
CA PHE A 309 -27.24 35.63 20.13
C PHE A 309 -26.90 34.76 18.90
N THR A 310 -27.20 33.47 18.99
CA THR A 310 -26.89 32.41 18.01
C THR A 310 -28.17 31.89 17.38
N CYS A 311 -28.82 32.71 16.56
CA CYS A 311 -30.09 32.35 15.92
C CYS A 311 -29.87 31.53 14.64
N THR A 312 -30.50 30.36 14.56
CA THR A 312 -30.41 29.39 13.46
C THR A 312 -31.76 29.10 12.80
N GLY A 313 -31.72 28.73 11.52
CA GLY A 313 -32.90 28.60 10.66
C GLY A 313 -32.55 28.85 9.19
N SER A 314 -33.43 28.39 8.30
CA SER A 314 -33.27 28.44 6.83
C SER A 314 -33.84 29.70 6.19
N ARG A 315 -34.34 30.66 6.98
CA ARG A 315 -34.64 32.00 6.49
C ARG A 315 -33.34 32.81 6.37
N GLY A 316 -33.27 33.71 5.40
CA GLY A 316 -32.08 34.54 5.16
C GLY A 316 -32.34 35.70 4.21
N ARG A 317 -31.27 36.36 3.77
CA ARG A 317 -31.36 37.50 2.83
C ARG A 317 -30.61 37.30 1.52
N LYS A 318 -29.72 36.31 1.43
CA LYS A 318 -28.90 36.03 0.26
C LYS A 318 -28.87 34.54 -0.01
N PHE A 319 -29.23 34.12 -1.21
CA PHE A 319 -29.38 32.72 -1.60
C PHE A 319 -28.58 32.43 -2.87
N LEU A 320 -28.10 31.19 -3.02
CA LEU A 320 -27.49 30.70 -4.26
C LEU A 320 -28.39 29.59 -4.83
N VAL A 321 -29.11 29.92 -5.90
CA VAL A 321 -30.05 29.02 -6.59
C VAL A 321 -29.35 28.36 -7.78
N LEU A 322 -29.66 27.09 -7.99
CA LEU A 322 -29.24 26.28 -9.14
C LEU A 322 -30.43 25.40 -9.55
N PHE A 323 -30.59 25.13 -10.84
CA PHE A 323 -31.58 24.20 -11.36
C PHE A 323 -30.85 23.04 -12.01
N MET A 324 -31.04 21.82 -11.49
CA MET A 324 -30.42 20.64 -12.10
C MET A 324 -31.11 20.23 -13.39
N GLU A 325 -30.38 19.48 -14.22
CA GLU A 325 -30.89 18.97 -15.49
C GLU A 325 -32.09 18.04 -15.25
N ASN A 326 -33.23 18.39 -15.83
CA ASN A 326 -34.44 17.58 -15.86
C ASN A 326 -34.56 16.89 -17.24
N VAL A 327 -35.60 16.08 -17.45
CA VAL A 327 -35.87 15.40 -18.71
C VAL A 327 -36.78 16.29 -19.58
N PRO A 328 -36.27 16.93 -20.65
CA PRO A 328 -37.06 17.86 -21.44
C PRO A 328 -38.08 17.11 -22.31
N ASP A 329 -39.36 17.44 -22.17
CA ASP A 329 -40.38 17.03 -23.14
C ASP A 329 -40.40 18.00 -24.35
N PRO A 330 -40.07 17.55 -25.57
CA PRO A 330 -40.15 18.39 -26.78
C PRO A 330 -41.58 18.73 -27.22
N TYR A 331 -42.61 18.11 -26.62
CA TYR A 331 -44.02 18.38 -26.91
C TYR A 331 -44.71 19.27 -25.86
N ALA A 332 -44.07 19.51 -24.71
CA ALA A 332 -44.61 20.33 -23.65
C ALA A 332 -44.61 21.82 -24.00
N SER A 333 -45.71 22.51 -23.68
CA SER A 333 -45.87 23.96 -23.87
C SER A 333 -46.02 24.68 -22.54
N GLY A 334 -44.95 24.72 -21.74
CA GLY A 334 -45.00 25.46 -20.48
C GLY A 334 -43.78 25.38 -19.55
N ASN A 335 -42.69 24.77 -20.01
CA ASN A 335 -41.50 24.38 -19.24
C ASN A 335 -40.89 25.62 -18.57
N ARG A 336 -40.73 25.57 -17.24
CA ARG A 336 -40.36 26.70 -16.38
C ARG A 336 -39.52 26.24 -15.20
N ASN A 337 -38.44 26.98 -14.97
CA ASN A 337 -37.79 27.05 -13.67
C ASN A 337 -38.39 28.24 -12.93
N THR A 338 -38.80 28.10 -11.67
CA THR A 338 -39.37 29.22 -10.89
C THR A 338 -38.68 29.38 -9.54
N ILE A 339 -38.56 30.63 -9.11
CA ILE A 339 -38.11 31.02 -7.77
C ILE A 339 -39.31 31.59 -7.01
N HIS A 340 -39.63 30.99 -5.87
CA HIS A 340 -40.73 31.40 -4.99
C HIS A 340 -40.17 31.94 -3.66
N ILE A 341 -40.58 33.15 -3.29
CA ILE A 341 -40.04 33.88 -2.13
C ILE A 341 -41.16 34.27 -1.17
N ALA A 342 -41.05 33.87 0.10
CA ALA A 342 -42.07 34.08 1.13
C ALA A 342 -41.62 35.13 2.19
N GLY A 343 -42.17 36.34 2.07
CA GLY A 343 -41.83 37.49 2.92
C GLY A 343 -43.02 37.99 3.75
N ARG A 344 -42.80 38.30 5.04
CA ARG A 344 -43.85 38.79 5.97
C ARG A 344 -44.19 40.27 5.83
N ARG A 345 -43.38 41.01 5.07
CA ARG A 345 -43.49 42.46 4.78
C ARG A 345 -43.26 42.69 3.29
N ASN A 346 -43.39 43.93 2.82
CA ASN A 346 -42.91 44.28 1.48
C ASN A 346 -41.37 44.25 1.44
N PHE A 347 -40.80 43.83 0.32
CA PHE A 347 -39.34 43.69 0.15
C PHE A 347 -38.92 43.95 -1.30
N THR A 348 -37.66 44.27 -1.52
CA THR A 348 -37.06 44.25 -2.87
C THR A 348 -36.26 42.97 -3.07
N VAL A 349 -36.37 42.37 -4.24
CA VAL A 349 -35.52 41.27 -4.73
C VAL A 349 -34.54 41.84 -5.75
N SER A 350 -33.29 41.39 -5.71
CA SER A 350 -32.26 41.63 -6.73
C SER A 350 -31.63 40.29 -7.12
N MET A 351 -31.82 39.87 -8.38
CA MET A 351 -31.13 38.68 -8.90
C MET A 351 -29.85 39.07 -9.63
N LYS A 352 -28.80 38.27 -9.46
CA LYS A 352 -27.45 38.50 -10.00
C LYS A 352 -26.90 37.22 -10.63
N THR A 353 -26.52 37.31 -11.90
CA THR A 353 -25.87 36.23 -12.67
C THR A 353 -24.45 36.61 -13.09
N ALA A 354 -23.67 35.64 -13.57
CA ALA A 354 -22.29 35.86 -14.01
C ALA A 354 -22.20 36.85 -15.18
N LYS A 355 -21.10 37.62 -15.22
CA LYS A 355 -20.82 38.60 -16.29
C LYS A 355 -20.73 37.94 -17.68
N THR A 356 -20.26 36.70 -17.72
CA THR A 356 -20.11 35.81 -18.89
C THR A 356 -21.43 35.31 -19.48
N LEU A 357 -22.54 35.32 -18.72
CA LEU A 357 -23.83 34.80 -19.19
C LEU A 357 -24.34 35.61 -20.42
N PRO A 358 -24.97 34.99 -21.44
CA PRO A 358 -25.46 35.71 -22.62
C PRO A 358 -26.41 36.87 -22.29
N SER A 359 -26.27 38.00 -23.02
CA SER A 359 -27.03 39.24 -22.73
C SER A 359 -28.55 39.07 -22.78
N ARG A 360 -29.09 38.17 -23.61
CA ARG A 360 -30.52 37.82 -23.62
C ARG A 360 -31.00 37.23 -22.28
N LEU A 361 -30.18 36.42 -21.62
CA LEU A 361 -30.49 35.84 -20.31
C LEU A 361 -30.27 36.85 -19.19
N LYS A 362 -29.15 37.60 -19.23
CA LYS A 362 -28.89 38.70 -18.27
C LYS A 362 -30.01 39.75 -18.27
N GLY A 363 -30.54 40.12 -19.44
CA GLY A 363 -31.66 41.07 -19.56
C GLY A 363 -33.01 40.52 -19.05
N LYS A 364 -33.18 39.20 -18.97
CA LYS A 364 -34.33 38.58 -18.28
C LYS A 364 -34.12 38.54 -16.77
N LEU A 365 -32.93 38.15 -16.31
CA LEU A 365 -32.65 37.79 -14.92
C LEU A 365 -32.13 38.95 -14.04
N ASN A 366 -31.20 39.78 -14.52
CA ASN A 366 -30.57 40.83 -13.71
C ASN A 366 -31.49 42.04 -13.55
N LYS A 367 -32.56 41.85 -12.78
CA LYS A 367 -33.61 42.82 -12.47
C LYS A 367 -33.73 43.00 -10.96
N SER A 368 -34.19 44.18 -10.57
CA SER A 368 -34.76 44.41 -9.24
C SER A 368 -36.30 44.35 -9.33
N ILE A 369 -36.94 43.71 -8.35
CA ILE A 369 -38.40 43.50 -8.31
C ILE A 369 -38.90 43.94 -6.93
N SER A 370 -39.95 44.77 -6.90
CA SER A 370 -40.64 45.13 -5.65
C SER A 370 -41.72 44.12 -5.34
N ALA A 371 -41.52 43.35 -4.27
CA ALA A 371 -42.42 42.33 -3.76
C ALA A 371 -43.30 42.85 -2.62
N ARG A 372 -44.53 42.34 -2.53
CA ARG A 372 -45.42 42.56 -1.39
C ARG A 372 -45.29 41.43 -0.36
N SER A 373 -45.78 41.67 0.85
CA SER A 373 -45.97 40.59 1.84
C SER A 373 -46.81 39.45 1.27
N GLY A 374 -46.38 38.21 1.49
CA GLY A 374 -46.96 37.00 0.90
C GLY A 374 -45.92 36.20 0.12
N ILE A 375 -46.35 35.62 -1.01
CA ILE A 375 -45.49 34.93 -1.98
C ILE A 375 -45.20 35.85 -3.17
N THR A 376 -43.95 35.86 -3.64
CA THR A 376 -43.56 36.37 -4.97
C THR A 376 -42.94 35.25 -5.77
N GLU A 377 -43.25 35.21 -7.06
CA GLU A 377 -42.86 34.17 -8.01
C GLU A 377 -42.09 34.82 -9.16
N ILE A 378 -41.00 34.20 -9.61
CA ILE A 378 -40.10 34.74 -10.63
C ILE A 378 -39.75 33.62 -11.63
N ASP A 379 -40.13 33.80 -12.89
CA ASP A 379 -39.73 32.92 -13.99
C ASP A 379 -38.21 32.99 -14.23
N VAL A 380 -37.56 31.83 -14.21
CA VAL A 380 -36.17 31.62 -14.62
C VAL A 380 -36.16 30.91 -15.98
N PRO A 381 -35.40 31.37 -16.97
CA PRO A 381 -35.31 30.71 -18.27
C PRO A 381 -34.75 29.29 -18.13
N ILE A 382 -35.31 28.30 -18.84
CA ILE A 382 -34.88 26.89 -18.78
C ILE A 382 -33.42 26.69 -19.19
N GLU A 383 -32.84 27.61 -19.97
CA GLU A 383 -31.42 27.63 -20.33
C GLU A 383 -30.48 27.83 -19.13
N MET A 384 -31.04 28.18 -17.95
CA MET A 384 -30.36 28.22 -16.65
C MET A 384 -30.24 26.85 -15.95
N GLY A 385 -30.80 25.77 -16.51
CA GLY A 385 -30.49 24.42 -16.05
C GLY A 385 -29.00 24.10 -16.20
N THR A 386 -28.44 23.30 -15.30
CA THR A 386 -27.09 22.73 -15.44
C THR A 386 -27.01 21.79 -16.65
N LEU A 387 -25.78 21.41 -17.04
CA LEU A 387 -25.54 20.36 -18.03
C LEU A 387 -24.55 19.34 -17.47
N ASP A 388 -24.85 18.05 -17.63
CA ASP A 388 -24.00 16.96 -17.13
C ASP A 388 -22.55 17.02 -17.64
N LEU A 389 -21.62 16.72 -16.75
CA LEU A 389 -20.16 16.70 -16.95
C LEU A 389 -19.55 18.01 -17.51
N LYS A 390 -20.27 19.13 -17.40
CA LYS A 390 -19.88 20.45 -17.91
C LYS A 390 -19.73 21.44 -16.76
N LYS A 391 -18.70 22.31 -16.84
CA LYS A 391 -18.59 23.49 -15.97
C LYS A 391 -19.22 24.68 -16.69
N GLU A 392 -20.21 25.31 -16.10
CA GLU A 392 -20.90 26.47 -16.66
C GLU A 392 -21.01 27.61 -15.62
N PHE A 393 -21.78 28.65 -15.93
CA PHE A 393 -22.07 29.80 -15.05
C PHE A 393 -23.59 29.95 -14.86
N LYS A 394 -24.24 28.90 -14.33
CA LYS A 394 -25.70 28.82 -14.12
C LYS A 394 -26.14 29.27 -12.72
N GLY A 395 -25.22 29.45 -11.78
CA GLY A 395 -25.53 29.92 -10.43
C GLY A 395 -26.21 31.30 -10.44
N ILE A 396 -27.36 31.40 -9.75
CA ILE A 396 -28.12 32.65 -9.59
C ILE A 396 -28.03 33.08 -8.12
N VAL A 397 -27.44 34.25 -7.84
CA VAL A 397 -27.54 34.86 -6.52
C VAL A 397 -28.83 35.67 -6.43
N VAL A 398 -29.66 35.35 -5.44
CA VAL A 398 -30.86 36.11 -5.10
C VAL A 398 -30.61 36.84 -3.80
N GLU A 399 -30.66 38.17 -3.83
CA GLU A 399 -30.52 39.04 -2.66
C GLU A 399 -31.85 39.76 -2.37
N THR A 400 -32.20 39.91 -1.10
CA THR A 400 -33.48 40.47 -0.65
C THR A 400 -33.29 41.48 0.49
N SER A 401 -34.12 42.53 0.52
CA SER A 401 -34.02 43.57 1.55
C SER A 401 -34.44 43.08 2.95
N GLU A 402 -35.50 42.28 3.02
CA GLU A 402 -36.00 41.65 4.26
C GLU A 402 -35.59 40.17 4.33
N THR A 403 -35.64 39.60 5.53
CA THR A 403 -35.36 38.18 5.77
C THR A 403 -36.55 37.31 5.35
N VAL A 404 -36.35 36.43 4.36
CA VAL A 404 -37.39 35.63 3.68
C VAL A 404 -37.11 34.11 3.78
N SER A 405 -38.11 33.29 3.44
CA SER A 405 -37.86 31.89 3.01
C SER A 405 -37.83 31.87 1.48
N LEU A 406 -37.00 31.01 0.87
CA LEU A 406 -36.94 30.84 -0.57
C LEU A 406 -36.99 29.35 -0.92
N PHE A 407 -37.80 28.99 -1.91
CA PHE A 407 -37.80 27.66 -2.52
C PHE A 407 -37.89 27.80 -4.05
N SER A 408 -37.46 26.79 -4.78
CA SER A 408 -37.56 26.76 -6.24
C SER A 408 -38.32 25.53 -6.72
N ILE A 409 -38.95 25.62 -7.90
CA ILE A 409 -39.55 24.49 -8.61
C ILE A 409 -38.88 24.38 -9.99
N THR A 410 -38.55 23.16 -10.38
CA THR A 410 -38.19 22.80 -11.77
C THR A 410 -39.42 22.14 -12.38
N TYR A 411 -39.99 22.64 -13.48
CA TYR A 411 -41.14 22.02 -14.16
C TYR A 411 -40.90 21.91 -15.67
N ASP A 412 -40.94 20.68 -16.22
CA ASP A 412 -40.62 20.38 -17.63
C ASP A 412 -41.83 19.79 -18.38
N GLY A 413 -43.04 20.22 -18.03
CA GLY A 413 -44.30 19.80 -18.66
C GLY A 413 -44.97 18.59 -18.00
N TYR A 414 -44.20 17.52 -17.76
CA TYR A 414 -44.67 16.27 -17.13
C TYR A 414 -43.83 15.82 -15.94
N THR A 415 -42.83 16.60 -15.55
CA THR A 415 -41.99 16.31 -14.38
C THR A 415 -41.79 17.60 -13.58
N SER A 416 -41.97 17.53 -12.26
CA SER A 416 -41.41 18.52 -11.36
C SER A 416 -40.79 17.90 -10.12
N ASP A 417 -40.05 18.72 -9.39
CA ASP A 417 -39.92 18.65 -7.94
C ASP A 417 -39.60 20.06 -7.42
N SER A 418 -39.56 20.24 -6.10
CA SER A 418 -39.19 21.50 -5.46
C SER A 418 -38.02 21.33 -4.50
N THR A 419 -37.42 22.44 -4.06
CA THR A 419 -36.41 22.40 -3.00
C THR A 419 -36.36 23.69 -2.19
N LEU A 420 -36.13 23.55 -0.88
CA LEU A 420 -35.81 24.66 0.00
C LEU A 420 -34.40 25.16 -0.31
N ILE A 421 -34.25 26.44 -0.66
CA ILE A 421 -32.93 27.02 -0.86
C ILE A 421 -32.45 27.62 0.45
N LEU A 422 -31.38 27.05 0.99
CA LEU A 422 -30.65 27.61 2.11
C LEU A 422 -29.97 28.93 1.70
N PRO A 423 -29.97 29.93 2.59
CA PRO A 423 -29.23 31.15 2.35
C PRO A 423 -27.73 30.89 2.53
N VAL A 424 -26.90 31.73 1.91
CA VAL A 424 -25.45 31.52 1.76
C VAL A 424 -24.75 31.40 3.12
N GLU A 425 -25.24 32.13 4.14
CA GLU A 425 -24.80 32.04 5.53
C GLU A 425 -25.06 30.70 6.24
N ARG A 426 -25.78 29.75 5.62
CA ARG A 426 -26.01 28.37 6.12
C ARG A 426 -25.36 27.29 5.25
N LEU A 427 -24.69 27.68 4.16
CA LEU A 427 -23.93 26.75 3.33
C LEU A 427 -22.60 26.36 4.01
N GLY A 428 -22.16 25.14 3.79
CA GLY A 428 -20.99 24.55 4.43
C GLY A 428 -19.95 24.07 3.42
N ARG A 429 -18.94 23.35 3.94
CA ARG A 429 -17.78 22.91 3.16
C ARG A 429 -17.70 21.41 2.92
N ARG A 430 -18.62 20.62 3.50
CA ARG A 430 -18.65 19.16 3.37
C ARG A 430 -20.10 18.66 3.32
N TYR A 431 -20.36 17.78 2.36
CA TYR A 431 -21.67 17.21 2.08
C TYR A 431 -21.56 15.69 1.87
N VAL A 432 -22.67 14.99 2.14
CA VAL A 432 -22.88 13.59 1.72
C VAL A 432 -24.05 13.56 0.77
N VAL A 433 -23.86 13.00 -0.43
CA VAL A 433 -24.89 12.92 -1.47
C VAL A 433 -25.96 11.93 -1.07
N GLY A 434 -27.22 12.34 -1.16
CA GLY A 434 -28.38 11.45 -1.13
C GLY A 434 -29.12 11.52 -2.47
N SER A 435 -29.43 10.35 -3.02
CA SER A 435 -30.12 10.14 -4.29
C SER A 435 -30.99 8.88 -4.16
N SER A 436 -31.71 8.49 -5.21
CA SER A 436 -32.22 7.12 -5.38
C SER A 436 -31.52 6.39 -6.53
N ALA A 437 -31.65 5.06 -6.59
CA ALA A 437 -31.14 4.25 -7.70
C ALA A 437 -32.01 4.45 -8.96
N PRO A 438 -31.41 4.60 -10.17
CA PRO A 438 -32.16 4.76 -11.42
C PRO A 438 -33.15 3.63 -11.70
N TYR A 439 -34.42 3.96 -12.00
CA TYR A 439 -35.44 2.98 -12.38
C TYR A 439 -35.07 2.17 -13.64
N ASN A 440 -34.44 2.80 -14.63
CA ASN A 440 -33.91 2.12 -15.81
C ASN A 440 -32.50 2.61 -16.14
N SER A 441 -31.48 1.87 -15.71
CA SER A 441 -30.07 2.21 -15.92
C SER A 441 -29.56 2.05 -17.36
N LYS A 442 -30.43 1.74 -18.33
CA LYS A 442 -30.13 1.79 -19.77
C LYS A 442 -30.45 3.15 -20.41
N LEU A 443 -31.15 4.04 -19.71
CA LEU A 443 -31.58 5.34 -20.20
C LEU A 443 -31.02 6.45 -19.30
N SER A 444 -30.38 7.44 -19.91
CA SER A 444 -29.78 8.63 -19.25
C SER A 444 -30.76 9.37 -18.35
N ASP A 445 -32.03 9.36 -18.75
CA ASP A 445 -33.11 10.16 -18.23
C ASP A 445 -33.49 9.76 -16.79
N TYR A 446 -33.05 8.57 -16.36
CA TYR A 446 -33.25 8.06 -15.00
C TYR A 446 -32.02 8.22 -14.10
N ASN A 447 -30.92 8.80 -14.61
CA ASN A 447 -29.64 8.86 -13.91
C ASN A 447 -29.77 9.50 -12.52
N SER A 448 -29.03 8.92 -11.57
CA SER A 448 -28.71 9.56 -10.29
C SER A 448 -27.79 10.74 -10.59
N GLN A 449 -27.98 11.87 -9.92
CA GLN A 449 -27.22 13.07 -10.18
C GLN A 449 -26.95 13.91 -8.95
N VAL A 450 -25.86 14.66 -9.01
CA VAL A 450 -25.47 15.68 -8.04
C VAL A 450 -24.92 16.90 -8.80
N ALA A 451 -25.30 18.10 -8.38
CA ALA A 451 -24.72 19.35 -8.86
C ALA A 451 -24.31 20.25 -7.70
N PHE A 452 -23.37 21.14 -7.97
CA PHE A 452 -22.86 22.07 -6.98
C PHE A 452 -22.43 23.39 -7.62
N ALA A 453 -22.59 24.50 -6.89
CA ALA A 453 -22.24 25.83 -7.33
C ALA A 453 -21.43 26.60 -6.27
N ALA A 454 -20.42 27.34 -6.73
CA ALA A 454 -19.48 28.04 -5.86
C ALA A 454 -19.99 29.43 -5.43
N THR A 455 -19.93 29.71 -4.12
CA THR A 455 -20.33 31.00 -3.55
C THR A 455 -19.27 32.10 -3.69
N GLU A 456 -18.04 31.73 -4.05
CA GLU A 456 -16.85 32.59 -4.08
C GLU A 456 -15.85 32.17 -5.16
N ASP A 457 -15.00 33.11 -5.58
CA ASP A 457 -13.91 32.84 -6.51
C ASP A 457 -12.82 31.93 -5.91
N LYS A 458 -12.18 31.13 -6.77
CA LYS A 458 -11.10 30.18 -6.41
C LYS A 458 -11.53 29.17 -5.33
N THR A 459 -12.77 28.71 -5.43
CA THR A 459 -13.27 27.58 -4.63
C THR A 459 -12.76 26.29 -5.24
N ILE A 460 -11.87 25.59 -4.55
CA ILE A 460 -11.54 24.18 -4.86
C ILE A 460 -12.64 23.28 -4.32
N VAL A 461 -13.18 22.40 -5.16
CA VAL A 461 -14.17 21.36 -4.82
C VAL A 461 -13.61 19.98 -5.16
N THR A 462 -13.63 19.06 -4.20
CA THR A 462 -13.16 17.67 -4.31
C THR A 462 -14.35 16.72 -4.16
N VAL A 463 -14.71 16.03 -5.24
CA VAL A 463 -15.71 14.97 -5.25
C VAL A 463 -15.02 13.63 -5.03
N THR A 464 -15.37 12.91 -3.96
CA THR A 464 -14.93 11.54 -3.68
C THR A 464 -16.09 10.59 -3.93
N PHE A 465 -16.01 9.80 -5.00
CA PHE A 465 -17.14 9.02 -5.50
C PHE A 465 -17.55 7.86 -4.61
N ASN A 466 -18.86 7.58 -4.59
CA ASN A 466 -19.44 6.30 -4.21
C ASN A 466 -20.49 5.95 -5.28
N ILE A 467 -20.10 5.12 -6.24
CA ILE A 467 -20.94 4.65 -7.35
C ILE A 467 -21.36 3.21 -7.02
N ALA A 468 -22.66 2.92 -7.08
CA ALA A 468 -23.18 1.59 -6.79
C ALA A 468 -22.69 0.51 -7.78
N ASP A 469 -22.79 -0.74 -7.33
CA ASP A 469 -22.52 -1.97 -8.07
C ASP A 469 -21.10 -2.09 -8.68
N GLY A 470 -20.13 -1.32 -8.16
CA GLY A 470 -18.74 -1.35 -8.62
C GLY A 470 -18.49 -0.69 -9.98
N HIS A 471 -19.44 0.11 -10.48
CA HIS A 471 -19.26 0.85 -11.73
C HIS A 471 -18.34 2.07 -11.58
N ALA A 472 -17.92 2.60 -12.72
CA ALA A 472 -17.02 3.74 -12.81
C ALA A 472 -17.52 4.80 -13.81
N LEU A 473 -17.38 6.07 -13.43
CA LEU A 473 -17.57 7.21 -14.32
C LEU A 473 -16.32 7.38 -15.20
N VAL A 474 -16.48 7.55 -16.51
CA VAL A 474 -15.39 7.93 -17.42
C VAL A 474 -15.56 9.40 -17.81
N PHE A 475 -14.58 10.24 -17.47
CA PHE A 475 -14.59 11.66 -17.80
C PHE A 475 -13.22 12.10 -18.31
N LYS A 476 -13.19 12.77 -19.48
CA LYS A 476 -11.96 13.25 -20.14
C LYS A 476 -10.85 12.18 -20.25
N GLY A 477 -11.24 10.93 -20.54
CA GLY A 477 -10.33 9.80 -20.67
C GLY A 477 -9.82 9.19 -19.36
N LYS A 478 -10.26 9.68 -18.19
CA LYS A 478 -9.93 9.11 -16.88
C LYS A 478 -11.13 8.39 -16.26
N THR A 479 -10.86 7.26 -15.62
CA THR A 479 -11.84 6.40 -14.93
C THR A 479 -11.91 6.72 -13.43
N TYR A 480 -13.13 6.83 -12.91
CA TYR A 480 -13.42 7.20 -11.52
C TYR A 480 -14.35 6.17 -10.88
N GLU A 481 -13.77 5.30 -10.07
CA GLU A 481 -14.46 4.27 -9.28
C GLU A 481 -14.81 4.79 -7.88
N THR A 482 -15.55 4.00 -7.10
CA THR A 482 -15.81 4.28 -5.68
C THR A 482 -14.50 4.48 -4.90
N GLY A 483 -14.36 5.64 -4.26
CA GLY A 483 -13.16 6.08 -3.56
C GLY A 483 -12.21 6.95 -4.41
N HIS A 484 -12.36 7.00 -5.74
CA HIS A 484 -11.57 7.92 -6.57
C HIS A 484 -12.01 9.38 -6.35
N LYS A 485 -11.05 10.29 -6.52
CA LYS A 485 -11.24 11.74 -6.37
C LYS A 485 -11.18 12.47 -7.71
N MET A 486 -12.12 13.38 -7.92
CA MET A 486 -12.15 14.38 -8.98
C MET A 486 -12.13 15.77 -8.34
N GLU A 487 -11.36 16.71 -8.89
CA GLU A 487 -11.18 18.04 -8.30
C GLU A 487 -11.42 19.13 -9.33
N PHE A 488 -12.01 20.23 -8.88
CA PHE A 488 -12.43 21.37 -9.69
C PHE A 488 -11.96 22.67 -9.04
N GLU A 489 -11.33 23.55 -9.81
CA GLU A 489 -11.24 24.98 -9.45
C GLU A 489 -12.45 25.71 -10.04
N MET A 490 -13.21 26.39 -9.18
CA MET A 490 -14.46 27.06 -9.51
C MET A 490 -14.44 28.52 -9.05
N ASN A 491 -14.99 29.39 -9.89
CA ASN A 491 -15.20 30.80 -9.60
C ASN A 491 -16.64 31.06 -9.12
N GLN A 492 -16.92 32.25 -8.60
CA GLN A 492 -18.25 32.58 -8.11
C GLN A 492 -19.31 32.42 -9.21
N LEU A 493 -20.41 31.75 -8.88
CA LEU A 493 -21.51 31.36 -9.79
C LEU A 493 -21.15 30.31 -10.85
N GLU A 494 -19.92 29.77 -10.87
CA GLU A 494 -19.68 28.54 -11.63
C GLU A 494 -20.39 27.35 -10.97
N ASP A 495 -20.92 26.47 -11.80
CA ASP A 495 -21.58 25.22 -11.44
C ASP A 495 -20.91 24.03 -12.13
N PHE A 496 -21.09 22.84 -11.56
CA PHE A 496 -20.79 21.58 -12.22
C PHE A 496 -21.82 20.53 -11.81
N GLN A 497 -22.22 19.67 -12.76
CA GLN A 497 -23.09 18.52 -12.52
C GLN A 497 -22.41 17.21 -12.90
N ILE A 498 -22.71 16.15 -12.15
CA ILE A 498 -22.35 14.78 -12.47
C ILE A 498 -23.62 13.92 -12.38
N SER A 499 -23.95 13.20 -13.46
CA SER A 499 -24.96 12.15 -13.47
C SER A 499 -24.34 10.77 -13.75
N HIS A 500 -25.01 9.71 -13.32
CA HIS A 500 -24.60 8.33 -13.57
C HIS A 500 -25.81 7.38 -13.61
N ASN A 501 -25.71 6.32 -14.41
CA ASN A 501 -26.73 5.26 -14.49
C ASN A 501 -26.68 4.26 -13.31
N ARG A 502 -26.10 4.69 -12.18
CA ARG A 502 -26.03 3.98 -10.90
C ARG A 502 -26.19 4.99 -9.79
N ASP A 503 -26.69 4.53 -8.65
CA ASP A 503 -26.87 5.33 -7.46
C ASP A 503 -25.55 5.97 -6.99
N LEU A 504 -25.53 7.31 -6.85
CA LEU A 504 -24.40 8.11 -6.35
C LEU A 504 -24.45 8.35 -4.84
N THR A 505 -25.46 7.81 -4.13
CA THR A 505 -25.67 8.02 -2.69
C THR A 505 -24.44 7.63 -1.87
N GLY A 506 -24.02 8.50 -0.96
CA GLY A 506 -22.81 8.35 -0.16
C GLY A 506 -21.57 8.96 -0.80
N THR A 507 -21.65 9.45 -2.04
CA THR A 507 -20.60 10.31 -2.63
C THR A 507 -20.35 11.50 -1.69
N ILE A 508 -19.09 11.85 -1.48
CA ILE A 508 -18.69 12.95 -0.60
C ILE A 508 -18.23 14.13 -1.45
N ILE A 509 -18.77 15.31 -1.15
CA ILE A 509 -18.28 16.57 -1.73
C ILE A 509 -17.64 17.39 -0.62
N GLU A 510 -16.38 17.75 -0.81
CA GLU A 510 -15.60 18.61 0.08
C GLU A 510 -15.13 19.85 -0.66
N SER A 511 -14.95 20.97 0.05
CA SER A 511 -14.63 22.25 -0.58
C SER A 511 -13.84 23.18 0.34
N SER A 512 -13.00 24.02 -0.26
CA SER A 512 -12.18 25.01 0.46
C SER A 512 -13.01 26.17 1.05
N LYS A 513 -14.11 26.52 0.38
CA LYS A 513 -15.05 27.60 0.70
C LYS A 513 -16.50 27.09 0.60
N PRO A 514 -17.51 27.77 1.20
CA PRO A 514 -18.89 27.32 1.14
C PRO A 514 -19.42 27.15 -0.28
N ILE A 515 -20.21 26.10 -0.51
CA ILE A 515 -20.85 25.80 -1.81
C ILE A 515 -22.32 25.44 -1.61
N ALA A 516 -23.15 25.64 -2.62
CA ALA A 516 -24.47 25.01 -2.67
C ALA A 516 -24.32 23.61 -3.28
N VAL A 517 -25.01 22.61 -2.74
CA VAL A 517 -25.02 21.22 -3.25
C VAL A 517 -26.46 20.73 -3.36
N PHE A 518 -26.79 20.16 -4.51
CA PHE A 518 -28.12 19.66 -4.87
C PHE A 518 -27.99 18.23 -5.38
N ALA A 519 -28.95 17.36 -5.09
CA ALA A 519 -28.88 15.96 -5.53
C ALA A 519 -30.25 15.31 -5.72
N GLY A 520 -30.26 14.20 -6.47
CA GLY A 520 -31.44 13.38 -6.72
C GLY A 520 -31.32 12.64 -8.05
N ASN A 521 -32.36 12.67 -8.88
CA ASN A 521 -32.41 11.95 -10.17
C ASN A 521 -32.97 12.84 -11.29
N LYS A 522 -32.56 12.62 -12.55
CA LYS A 522 -33.07 13.37 -13.72
C LYS A 522 -34.59 13.23 -13.83
N CYS A 523 -35.08 11.99 -13.86
CA CYS A 523 -36.37 11.61 -13.30
C CYS A 523 -36.28 10.24 -12.59
N ASN A 524 -37.27 9.88 -11.78
CA ASN A 524 -37.44 8.50 -11.30
C ASN A 524 -38.91 8.14 -11.09
N LYS A 525 -39.22 6.84 -11.12
CA LYS A 525 -40.55 6.28 -10.77
C LYS A 525 -40.60 5.74 -9.35
N LEU A 526 -39.47 5.26 -8.82
CA LEU A 526 -39.33 4.52 -7.55
C LEU A 526 -40.12 3.20 -7.43
N SER A 527 -41.13 2.98 -8.27
CA SER A 527 -41.98 1.78 -8.31
C SER A 527 -42.30 1.38 -9.76
N ASN A 528 -42.98 0.25 -9.94
CA ASN A 528 -43.45 -0.22 -11.25
C ASN A 528 -44.71 0.50 -11.77
N TYR A 529 -45.21 1.51 -11.05
CA TYR A 529 -46.44 2.25 -11.38
C TYR A 529 -46.20 3.77 -11.28
N GLY A 530 -46.98 4.53 -12.06
CA GLY A 530 -46.84 5.98 -12.19
C GLY A 530 -46.00 6.41 -13.39
N TYR A 531 -45.90 7.72 -13.60
CA TYR A 531 -44.93 8.33 -14.51
C TYR A 531 -43.57 8.47 -13.79
N CYS A 532 -42.56 9.03 -14.45
CA CYS A 532 -41.35 9.45 -13.75
C CYS A 532 -41.40 10.95 -13.55
N SER A 533 -40.87 11.42 -12.43
CA SER A 533 -40.88 12.83 -12.05
C SER A 533 -39.46 13.21 -11.63
N HIS A 534 -39.14 14.51 -11.63
CA HIS A 534 -37.83 14.96 -11.16
C HIS A 534 -37.67 14.54 -9.70
N LEU A 535 -36.45 14.28 -9.24
CA LEU A 535 -36.19 14.11 -7.81
C LEU A 535 -35.05 15.04 -7.44
N MET A 536 -35.29 15.93 -6.49
CA MET A 536 -34.37 17.01 -6.13
C MET A 536 -34.53 17.39 -4.66
N ASP A 537 -33.41 17.58 -3.97
CA ASP A 537 -33.37 18.56 -2.88
C ASP A 537 -31.96 19.17 -2.76
N GLN A 538 -31.89 20.40 -2.27
CA GLN A 538 -30.65 21.00 -1.79
C GLN A 538 -30.26 20.31 -0.50
N LEU A 539 -29.02 19.83 -0.43
CA LEU A 539 -28.57 19.06 0.73
C LEU A 539 -28.04 20.01 1.83
N PRO A 540 -28.32 19.74 3.12
CA PRO A 540 -27.65 20.42 4.21
C PRO A 540 -26.20 19.93 4.35
N PRO A 541 -25.25 20.78 4.82
CA PRO A 541 -23.87 20.36 5.05
C PRO A 541 -23.78 19.39 6.24
N THR A 542 -22.73 18.56 6.28
CA THR A 542 -22.64 17.43 7.25
C THR A 542 -22.60 17.86 8.72
N ASN A 543 -22.28 19.13 9.03
CA ASN A 543 -22.30 19.68 10.38
C ASN A 543 -23.71 20.12 10.85
N ASN A 544 -24.69 20.20 9.94
CA ASN A 544 -26.09 20.50 10.26
C ASN A 544 -26.95 19.22 10.41
N LEU A 545 -26.38 18.04 10.14
CA LEU A 545 -27.11 16.76 10.18
C LEU A 545 -27.43 16.35 11.62
N ASP A 546 -28.69 15.97 11.84
CA ASP A 546 -29.22 15.59 13.15
C ASP A 546 -29.16 14.06 13.35
N LYS A 547 -29.56 13.61 14.56
CA LYS A 547 -29.51 12.24 15.05
C LYS A 547 -30.88 11.63 15.32
N ILE A 548 -31.95 12.42 15.43
CA ILE A 548 -33.31 11.91 15.69
C ILE A 548 -34.30 12.52 14.70
N PHE A 549 -35.07 11.68 14.01
CA PHE A 549 -36.01 12.05 12.96
C PHE A 549 -37.34 11.34 13.18
N ILE A 550 -38.44 12.05 12.89
CA ILE A 550 -39.77 11.47 12.71
C ILE A 550 -40.11 11.58 11.22
N VAL A 551 -40.35 10.45 10.58
CA VAL A 551 -40.94 10.39 9.24
C VAL A 551 -42.46 10.35 9.40
N PRO A 552 -43.19 11.36 8.90
CA PRO A 552 -44.64 11.37 8.96
C PRO A 552 -45.26 10.42 7.92
N PRO A 553 -46.56 10.08 8.07
CA PRO A 553 -47.25 9.27 7.09
C PRO A 553 -47.50 10.01 5.77
N ASN A 554 -47.31 9.31 4.65
CA ASN A 554 -47.88 9.71 3.37
C ASN A 554 -49.41 9.52 3.34
N LEU A 555 -50.07 10.28 2.47
CA LEU A 555 -51.51 10.18 2.21
C LEU A 555 -51.92 8.79 1.71
N ARG A 556 -53.18 8.41 1.96
CA ARG A 556 -53.79 7.16 1.49
C ARG A 556 -53.56 6.91 -0.01
N ASN A 557 -53.24 5.66 -0.34
CA ASN A 557 -52.83 5.12 -1.64
C ASN A 557 -51.40 5.49 -2.09
N SER A 558 -50.54 5.90 -1.14
CA SER A 558 -49.11 6.17 -1.32
C SER A 558 -48.32 5.94 -0.03
N GLY A 559 -47.13 5.36 -0.17
CA GLY A 559 -46.15 5.19 0.91
C GLY A 559 -44.81 5.82 0.52
N SER A 560 -43.75 5.51 1.25
CA SER A 560 -42.41 6.05 1.00
C SER A 560 -41.33 4.98 0.93
N VAL A 561 -40.25 5.29 0.21
CA VAL A 561 -38.91 4.80 0.54
C VAL A 561 -38.23 5.90 1.36
N VAL A 562 -37.89 5.60 2.61
CA VAL A 562 -37.09 6.48 3.45
C VAL A 562 -35.65 6.01 3.39
N ARG A 563 -34.73 6.91 3.04
CA ARG A 563 -33.31 6.60 2.90
C ARG A 563 -32.49 7.32 3.96
N VAL A 564 -31.76 6.56 4.77
CA VAL A 564 -30.83 7.07 5.78
C VAL A 564 -29.41 6.93 5.25
N VAL A 565 -28.67 8.03 5.09
CA VAL A 565 -27.31 8.08 4.53
C VAL A 565 -26.31 8.50 5.61
N ALA A 566 -25.28 7.69 5.83
CA ALA A 566 -24.30 7.89 6.90
C ALA A 566 -22.97 8.46 6.38
N HIS A 567 -22.57 9.66 6.85
CA HIS A 567 -21.27 10.27 6.49
C HIS A 567 -20.09 9.79 7.35
N THR A 568 -20.40 9.07 8.44
CA THR A 568 -19.52 8.37 9.39
C THR A 568 -20.08 6.95 9.61
N LYS A 569 -19.39 6.11 10.42
CA LYS A 569 -19.97 4.85 10.90
C LYS A 569 -20.95 5.18 12.04
N THR A 570 -22.17 4.63 12.01
CA THR A 570 -23.22 4.91 13.02
C THR A 570 -24.09 3.69 13.25
N SER A 571 -24.61 3.50 14.47
CA SER A 571 -25.75 2.59 14.68
C SER A 571 -27.06 3.33 14.40
N LEU A 572 -28.06 2.60 13.92
CA LEU A 572 -29.43 3.06 13.74
C LEU A 572 -30.37 2.24 14.62
N GLN A 573 -31.34 2.92 15.21
CA GLN A 573 -32.47 2.37 15.94
C GLN A 573 -33.73 2.90 15.24
N ILE A 574 -34.51 2.00 14.65
CA ILE A 574 -35.62 2.32 13.74
C ILE A 574 -36.89 1.69 14.28
N GLN A 575 -37.91 2.52 14.50
CA GLN A 575 -39.26 2.11 14.89
C GLN A 575 -40.21 2.38 13.72
N SER A 576 -40.82 1.35 13.14
CA SER A 576 -41.79 1.46 12.04
C SER A 576 -42.74 0.28 12.07
N ASP A 577 -44.02 0.47 11.74
CA ASP A 577 -45.05 -0.60 11.69
C ASP A 577 -45.15 -1.45 12.98
N GLY A 578 -44.86 -0.85 14.14
CA GLY A 578 -44.79 -1.55 15.43
C GLY A 578 -43.54 -2.42 15.64
N GLN A 579 -42.63 -2.50 14.66
CA GLN A 579 -41.36 -3.23 14.77
C GLN A 579 -40.21 -2.29 15.15
N ASN A 580 -39.34 -2.77 16.03
CA ASN A 580 -38.10 -2.09 16.44
C ASN A 580 -36.90 -2.82 15.85
N THR A 581 -36.23 -2.20 14.88
CA THR A 581 -35.06 -2.74 14.18
C THR A 581 -33.79 -1.99 14.57
N LYS A 582 -32.70 -2.72 14.83
CA LYS A 582 -31.34 -2.15 14.95
C LYS A 582 -30.50 -2.51 13.72
N ARG A 583 -29.68 -1.56 13.27
CA ARG A 583 -28.71 -1.70 12.17
C ARG A 583 -27.42 -0.95 12.52
N THR A 584 -26.33 -1.29 11.84
CA THR A 584 -25.11 -0.46 11.81
C THR A 584 -24.85 -0.09 10.36
N LEU A 585 -24.68 1.20 10.08
CA LEU A 585 -24.20 1.68 8.80
C LEU A 585 -22.70 1.96 8.88
N GLU A 586 -21.96 1.42 7.91
CA GLU A 586 -20.60 1.85 7.65
C GLU A 586 -20.59 3.24 7.00
N LYS A 587 -19.45 3.91 7.08
CA LYS A 587 -19.21 5.21 6.43
C LYS A 587 -19.57 5.14 4.93
N THR A 588 -20.24 6.20 4.44
CA THR A 588 -20.76 6.36 3.06
C THR A 588 -21.73 5.27 2.59
N ARG A 589 -22.32 4.48 3.50
CA ARG A 589 -23.44 3.58 3.19
C ARG A 589 -24.77 4.20 3.54
N HIS A 590 -25.83 3.67 2.93
CA HIS A 590 -27.20 4.04 3.19
C HIS A 590 -28.03 2.82 3.59
N TYR A 591 -29.19 3.05 4.20
CA TYR A 591 -30.23 2.05 4.46
C TYR A 591 -31.58 2.58 4.02
N ASP A 592 -32.34 1.75 3.30
CA ASP A 592 -33.68 2.05 2.84
C ASP A 592 -34.73 1.34 3.70
N LEU A 593 -35.68 2.12 4.20
CA LEU A 593 -36.83 1.70 4.98
C LEU A 593 -38.10 1.96 4.15
N GLN A 594 -38.87 0.90 3.88
CA GLN A 594 -40.19 1.05 3.29
C GLN A 594 -41.20 1.48 4.38
N VAL A 595 -41.82 2.64 4.23
CA VAL A 595 -42.88 3.13 5.12
C VAL A 595 -44.23 3.02 4.39
N LYS A 596 -45.20 2.35 5.01
CA LYS A 596 -46.52 2.08 4.40
C LYS A 596 -47.47 3.27 4.51
N ASP A 597 -48.51 3.27 3.69
CA ASP A 597 -49.65 4.17 3.77
C ASP A 597 -50.16 4.37 5.22
N ASN A 598 -50.28 5.63 5.64
CA ASN A 598 -50.69 6.04 7.00
C ASN A 598 -49.77 5.59 8.15
N ALA A 599 -48.67 4.87 7.90
CA ALA A 599 -47.67 4.54 8.92
C ALA A 599 -46.66 5.68 9.08
N ALA A 600 -46.16 5.86 10.31
CA ALA A 600 -45.09 6.79 10.63
C ALA A 600 -43.89 6.01 11.17
N ALA A 601 -42.68 6.55 11.00
CA ALA A 601 -41.45 5.93 11.46
C ALA A 601 -40.61 6.88 12.30
N VAL A 602 -39.88 6.36 13.28
CA VAL A 602 -38.90 7.11 14.08
C VAL A 602 -37.52 6.51 13.87
N ILE A 603 -36.55 7.36 13.55
CA ILE A 603 -35.16 6.97 13.26
C ILE A 603 -34.26 7.70 14.26
N LYS A 604 -33.49 6.94 15.04
CA LYS A 604 -32.43 7.46 15.91
C LYS A 604 -31.08 6.90 15.48
N ALA A 605 -30.09 7.76 15.36
CA ALA A 605 -28.71 7.44 15.04
C ALA A 605 -27.76 7.81 16.20
N ASP A 606 -26.59 7.17 16.26
CA ASP A 606 -25.53 7.55 17.20
C ASP A 606 -24.75 8.79 16.71
N GLU A 607 -24.58 8.93 15.39
CA GLU A 607 -24.00 10.10 14.72
C GLU A 607 -24.96 10.75 13.71
N GLY A 608 -24.62 11.96 13.26
CA GLY A 608 -25.44 12.71 12.31
C GLY A 608 -25.65 11.97 10.99
N VAL A 609 -26.90 11.96 10.50
CA VAL A 609 -27.27 11.30 9.25
C VAL A 609 -28.13 12.20 8.37
N LEU A 610 -28.04 12.01 7.06
CA LEU A 610 -28.99 12.60 6.11
C LEU A 610 -30.17 11.64 5.96
N VAL A 611 -31.40 12.11 6.20
CA VAL A 611 -32.62 11.32 5.99
C VAL A 611 -33.40 11.95 4.84
N LEU A 612 -33.66 11.15 3.80
CA LEU A 612 -34.50 11.54 2.66
C LEU A 612 -35.80 10.74 2.69
N ASN A 613 -36.91 11.42 2.40
CA ASN A 613 -38.20 10.81 2.12
C ASN A 613 -38.46 10.87 0.61
N PHE A 614 -38.52 9.71 -0.02
CA PHE A 614 -38.98 9.57 -1.39
C PHE A 614 -40.44 9.09 -1.37
N ALA A 615 -41.37 9.99 -1.68
CA ALA A 615 -42.77 9.61 -1.80
C ALA A 615 -42.97 8.75 -3.06
N ALA A 616 -43.77 7.69 -2.98
CA ALA A 616 -43.97 6.76 -4.09
C ALA A 616 -45.43 6.32 -4.26
N GLN A 617 -45.87 6.21 -5.52
CA GLN A 617 -47.16 5.60 -5.85
C GLN A 617 -47.07 4.08 -5.68
N LEU A 618 -47.73 3.56 -4.64
CA LEU A 618 -47.74 2.12 -4.33
C LEU A 618 -48.90 1.35 -4.98
N THR A 619 -49.90 2.02 -5.55
CA THR A 619 -51.10 1.34 -6.10
C THR A 619 -51.51 1.82 -7.50
N ARG A 620 -51.77 0.86 -8.39
CA ARG A 620 -52.25 1.09 -9.78
C ARG A 620 -53.69 1.66 -9.86
N ARG A 621 -54.47 1.63 -8.77
CA ARG A 621 -55.89 2.03 -8.79
C ARG A 621 -56.13 3.53 -8.61
N GLY A 622 -55.13 4.31 -8.17
CA GLY A 622 -55.28 5.75 -7.97
C GLY A 622 -54.88 6.57 -9.19
N ARG A 623 -55.85 7.04 -10.00
CA ARG A 623 -55.58 8.15 -10.98
C ARG A 623 -55.17 9.47 -10.30
N ASN A 624 -55.40 9.57 -8.99
CA ASN A 624 -54.99 10.68 -8.12
C ASN A 624 -53.87 10.28 -7.14
N GLY A 625 -53.19 9.14 -7.36
CA GLY A 625 -52.00 8.78 -6.62
C GLY A 625 -50.87 9.70 -7.06
N GLY A 626 -50.52 10.67 -6.20
CA GLY A 626 -49.55 11.71 -6.54
C GLY A 626 -48.21 11.12 -6.98
N GLU A 627 -47.58 11.81 -7.91
CA GLU A 627 -46.29 11.43 -8.47
C GLU A 627 -45.14 11.51 -7.45
N PRO A 628 -44.04 10.78 -7.69
CA PRO A 628 -42.92 10.73 -6.77
C PRO A 628 -42.22 12.09 -6.64
N TYR A 629 -41.81 12.42 -5.42
CA TYR A 629 -41.02 13.60 -5.09
C TYR A 629 -40.02 13.27 -3.97
N MET A 630 -38.93 14.03 -3.91
CA MET A 630 -37.87 13.93 -2.90
C MET A 630 -38.05 15.02 -1.84
N THR A 631 -37.66 14.74 -0.60
CA THR A 631 -37.56 15.78 0.44
C THR A 631 -36.57 15.36 1.54
N VAL A 632 -35.71 16.28 1.98
CA VAL A 632 -34.91 16.14 3.20
C VAL A 632 -35.83 16.15 4.43
N VAL A 633 -35.82 15.09 5.22
CA VAL A 633 -36.61 15.01 6.45
C VAL A 633 -35.90 15.80 7.56
N PRO A 634 -36.56 16.79 8.20
CA PRO A 634 -35.94 17.54 9.28
C PRO A 634 -35.78 16.69 10.55
N GLY A 635 -34.64 16.85 11.21
CA GLY A 635 -34.41 16.32 12.55
C GLY A 635 -35.04 17.16 13.66
N LEU A 636 -35.23 16.59 14.85
CA LEU A 636 -35.86 17.25 16.00
C LEU A 636 -35.16 18.55 16.44
N GLU A 637 -33.83 18.63 16.36
CA GLU A 637 -33.10 19.86 16.67
C GLU A 637 -33.13 20.89 15.54
N GLN A 638 -33.63 20.50 14.36
CA GLN A 638 -33.93 21.38 13.23
C GLN A 638 -35.39 21.90 13.26
N TYR A 639 -36.17 21.58 14.30
CA TYR A 639 -37.54 22.08 14.45
C TYR A 639 -37.55 23.54 14.92
N LEU A 640 -38.52 24.33 14.47
CA LEU A 640 -38.76 25.72 14.87
C LEU A 640 -40.15 25.85 15.52
N HIS A 641 -40.37 26.93 16.28
CA HIS A 641 -41.69 27.27 16.85
C HIS A 641 -42.50 28.20 15.92
N GLN A 642 -41.89 28.70 14.86
CA GLN A 642 -42.45 29.65 13.89
C GLN A 642 -41.91 29.37 12.50
N TYR A 643 -42.79 29.42 11.50
CA TYR A 643 -42.47 29.27 10.09
C TYR A 643 -43.30 30.25 9.25
N TYR A 644 -42.72 30.74 8.16
CA TYR A 644 -43.45 31.45 7.11
C TYR A 644 -43.03 30.88 5.77
N VAL A 645 -43.87 30.00 5.23
CA VAL A 645 -43.63 29.17 4.05
C VAL A 645 -44.59 29.59 2.92
N ALA A 646 -44.45 29.02 1.73
CA ALA A 646 -45.43 29.25 0.67
C ALA A 646 -45.60 28.03 -0.24
N VAL A 647 -46.75 27.97 -0.92
CA VAL A 647 -47.14 26.85 -1.78
C VAL A 647 -47.66 27.37 -3.12
N PRO A 648 -47.29 26.72 -4.25
CA PRO A 648 -47.60 27.16 -5.60
C PRO A 648 -49.09 27.05 -5.95
N LYS A 649 -49.46 27.64 -7.08
CA LYS A 649 -50.76 27.45 -7.73
C LYS A 649 -50.73 26.16 -8.58
N GLY A 650 -51.90 25.61 -8.90
CA GLY A 650 -52.04 24.42 -9.77
C GLY A 650 -52.07 23.07 -9.05
N TYR A 651 -51.55 23.00 -7.83
CA TYR A 651 -51.47 21.77 -7.02
C TYR A 651 -52.50 21.77 -5.88
N LYS A 652 -52.86 20.57 -5.39
CA LYS A 652 -53.46 20.40 -4.07
C LYS A 652 -52.35 20.40 -3.04
N ASN A 653 -52.30 21.45 -2.21
CA ASN A 653 -51.17 21.74 -1.33
C ASN A 653 -51.42 21.24 0.10
N TYR A 654 -50.35 20.75 0.74
CA TYR A 654 -50.39 20.17 2.08
C TYR A 654 -49.22 20.64 2.94
N LEU A 655 -49.51 20.89 4.21
CA LEU A 655 -48.54 21.11 5.28
C LEU A 655 -48.60 19.92 6.23
N THR A 656 -47.48 19.22 6.41
CA THR A 656 -47.35 18.17 7.42
C THR A 656 -46.61 18.71 8.63
N VAL A 657 -47.33 18.86 9.73
CA VAL A 657 -46.78 19.28 11.03
C VAL A 657 -46.44 18.06 11.88
N ILE A 658 -45.32 18.12 12.59
CA ILE A 658 -44.83 17.10 13.51
C ILE A 658 -44.58 17.77 14.88
N ILE A 659 -45.49 17.62 15.83
CA ILE A 659 -45.53 18.40 17.08
C ILE A 659 -45.69 17.49 18.31
N PRO A 660 -45.08 17.78 19.47
CA PRO A 660 -45.38 17.05 20.71
C PRO A 660 -46.88 17.06 21.02
N SER A 661 -47.46 15.93 21.43
CA SER A 661 -48.92 15.80 21.63
C SER A 661 -49.51 16.86 22.56
N LYS A 662 -48.75 17.25 23.58
CA LYS A 662 -49.11 18.26 24.58
C LYS A 662 -49.28 19.67 23.98
N ALA A 663 -48.49 20.00 22.96
CA ALA A 663 -48.50 21.30 22.28
C ALA A 663 -49.44 21.37 21.07
N LYS A 664 -50.10 20.25 20.69
CA LYS A 664 -51.04 20.20 19.55
C LYS A 664 -52.07 21.34 19.55
N ASN A 665 -52.53 21.77 20.72
CA ASN A 665 -53.56 22.81 20.87
C ASN A 665 -53.00 24.25 20.87
N SER A 666 -51.69 24.45 20.96
CA SER A 666 -51.05 25.77 20.85
C SER A 666 -50.75 26.18 19.41
N LEU A 667 -50.77 25.21 18.49
CA LEU A 667 -50.51 25.38 17.07
C LEU A 667 -51.56 26.25 16.37
N LEU A 668 -51.09 27.17 15.53
CA LEU A 668 -51.85 28.11 14.70
C LEU A 668 -51.41 28.01 13.23
N LEU A 669 -52.36 28.26 12.33
CA LEU A 669 -52.16 28.44 10.90
C LEU A 669 -52.76 29.80 10.50
N ASN A 670 -51.93 30.68 9.93
CA ASN A 670 -52.24 32.08 9.67
C ASN A 670 -52.75 32.82 10.92
N SER A 671 -52.12 32.52 12.06
CA SER A 671 -52.46 32.98 13.41
C SER A 671 -53.84 32.58 13.94
N GLU A 672 -54.58 31.72 13.23
CA GLU A 672 -55.85 31.12 13.67
C GLU A 672 -55.70 29.64 14.08
N PRO A 673 -56.55 29.09 14.97
CA PRO A 673 -56.55 27.66 15.27
C PRO A 673 -56.86 26.80 14.03
N ILE A 674 -56.19 25.66 13.89
CA ILE A 674 -56.37 24.77 12.73
C ILE A 674 -57.78 24.15 12.76
N ALA A 675 -58.63 24.58 11.82
CA ALA A 675 -59.98 24.06 11.68
C ALA A 675 -59.96 22.56 11.31
N THR A 676 -60.63 21.71 12.08
CA THR A 676 -60.60 20.24 11.96
C THR A 676 -60.84 19.72 10.55
N ARG A 677 -61.73 20.39 9.79
CA ARG A 677 -62.04 20.07 8.37
C ARG A 677 -60.87 20.18 7.39
N SER A 678 -59.77 20.84 7.78
CA SER A 678 -58.54 20.95 6.98
C SER A 678 -57.55 19.81 7.22
N ILE A 679 -57.71 19.05 8.31
CA ILE A 679 -56.82 17.95 8.67
C ILE A 679 -57.25 16.71 7.87
N VAL A 680 -56.41 16.26 6.93
CA VAL A 680 -56.70 15.14 6.02
C VAL A 680 -56.11 13.81 6.49
N ALA A 681 -55.11 13.84 7.38
CA ALA A 681 -54.53 12.66 8.02
C ALA A 681 -53.89 13.03 9.36
N THR A 682 -53.80 12.07 10.28
CA THR A 682 -53.15 12.22 11.59
C THR A 682 -52.63 10.85 12.05
N SER A 683 -51.44 10.83 12.65
CA SER A 683 -50.85 9.62 13.28
C SER A 683 -49.95 10.02 14.45
N SER A 684 -49.92 9.21 15.51
CA SER A 684 -49.03 9.39 16.67
C SER A 684 -47.78 8.51 16.57
N VAL A 685 -46.66 8.98 17.13
CA VAL A 685 -45.44 8.19 17.39
C VAL A 685 -44.84 8.56 18.74
N THR A 686 -44.19 7.61 19.40
CA THR A 686 -43.35 7.88 20.59
C THR A 686 -41.89 7.90 20.17
N VAL A 687 -41.14 8.94 20.53
CA VAL A 687 -39.69 9.01 20.28
C VAL A 687 -38.91 8.28 21.39
N PRO A 688 -37.64 7.88 21.18
CA PRO A 688 -36.85 7.14 22.19
C PRO A 688 -36.58 7.86 23.53
N ALA A 689 -37.04 9.10 23.71
CA ALA A 689 -37.07 9.81 24.99
C ALA A 689 -38.37 9.60 25.80
N GLY A 690 -39.34 8.84 25.27
CA GLY A 690 -40.65 8.61 25.90
C GLY A 690 -41.71 9.68 25.61
N GLU A 691 -41.37 10.73 24.87
CA GLU A 691 -42.32 11.76 24.45
C GLU A 691 -43.15 11.29 23.24
N GLU A 692 -44.45 11.60 23.24
CA GLU A 692 -45.35 11.36 22.10
C GLU A 692 -45.43 12.61 21.21
N TYR A 693 -45.34 12.39 19.90
CA TYR A 693 -45.52 13.38 18.85
C TYR A 693 -46.71 13.01 17.98
N VAL A 694 -47.54 13.99 17.65
CA VAL A 694 -48.61 13.87 16.66
C VAL A 694 -48.12 14.45 15.34
N THR A 695 -48.25 13.65 14.29
CA THR A 695 -48.14 14.08 12.90
C THR A 695 -49.53 14.48 12.39
N MET A 696 -49.66 15.64 11.76
CA MET A 696 -50.92 16.15 11.20
C MET A 696 -50.69 16.66 9.79
N VAL A 697 -51.47 16.17 8.83
CA VAL A 697 -51.45 16.64 7.45
C VAL A 697 -52.62 17.59 7.24
N ILE A 698 -52.34 18.82 6.84
CA ILE A 698 -53.28 19.95 6.76
C ILE A 698 -53.34 20.41 5.30
N GLY A 699 -54.53 20.38 4.69
CA GLY A 699 -54.75 20.91 3.34
C GLY A 699 -54.83 22.44 3.35
N VAL A 700 -54.12 23.11 2.44
CA VAL A 700 -54.04 24.58 2.37
C VAL A 700 -54.26 25.11 0.94
N PRO A 701 -54.75 26.35 0.77
CA PRO A 701 -54.79 27.01 -0.54
C PRO A 701 -53.39 27.43 -1.02
N ALA A 702 -53.26 27.76 -2.31
CA ALA A 702 -52.06 28.39 -2.87
C ALA A 702 -51.81 29.78 -2.24
N GLY A 703 -50.55 30.09 -1.92
CA GLY A 703 -50.19 31.34 -1.22
C GLY A 703 -49.08 31.15 -0.18
N ALA A 704 -48.84 32.17 0.63
CA ALA A 704 -47.93 32.10 1.78
C ALA A 704 -48.71 31.81 3.08
N HIS A 705 -48.09 31.06 4.00
CA HIS A 705 -48.69 30.63 5.26
C HIS A 705 -47.75 30.84 6.43
N GLN A 706 -48.27 31.45 7.50
CA GLN A 706 -47.64 31.50 8.81
C GLN A 706 -48.06 30.26 9.61
N VAL A 707 -47.12 29.51 10.17
CA VAL A 707 -47.41 28.36 11.05
C VAL A 707 -46.61 28.53 12.32
N GLU A 708 -47.25 28.51 13.48
CA GLU A 708 -46.59 28.85 14.75
C GLU A 708 -47.27 28.23 15.98
N THR A 709 -46.55 28.10 17.09
CA THR A 709 -47.07 27.64 18.38
C THR A 709 -47.15 28.79 19.39
N ARG A 710 -48.32 28.98 20.03
CA ARG A 710 -48.55 30.03 21.04
C ARG A 710 -47.69 29.88 22.30
N ASP A 711 -47.14 28.70 22.56
CA ASP A 711 -46.32 28.37 23.72
C ASP A 711 -44.81 28.27 23.40
N GLY A 712 -44.40 28.57 22.16
CA GLY A 712 -43.01 28.46 21.74
C GLY A 712 -42.48 27.03 21.53
N THR A 713 -43.34 26.00 21.60
CA THR A 713 -42.92 24.61 21.38
C THR A 713 -42.42 24.41 19.94
N ARG A 714 -41.22 23.84 19.79
CA ARG A 714 -40.66 23.51 18.47
C ARG A 714 -41.44 22.36 17.81
N PHE A 715 -41.71 22.48 16.52
CA PHE A 715 -42.34 21.44 15.69
C PHE A 715 -41.68 21.32 14.32
N GLY A 716 -41.73 20.14 13.71
CA GLY A 716 -41.29 19.91 12.33
C GLY A 716 -42.37 20.32 11.34
N LEU A 717 -41.97 20.90 10.20
CA LEU A 717 -42.89 21.26 9.12
C LEU A 717 -42.33 20.83 7.77
N LEU A 718 -43.08 19.97 7.08
CA LEU A 718 -42.84 19.52 5.71
C LEU A 718 -43.94 20.05 4.80
N ILE A 719 -43.61 20.41 3.56
CA ILE A 719 -44.51 20.96 2.55
C ILE A 719 -44.49 20.04 1.34
N TYR A 720 -45.65 19.76 0.76
CA TYR A 720 -45.72 19.05 -0.52
C TYR A 720 -47.05 19.36 -1.23
N GLY A 721 -47.15 19.00 -2.51
CA GLY A 721 -48.38 19.14 -3.26
C GLY A 721 -48.55 18.05 -4.32
N ARG A 722 -49.77 17.92 -4.84
CA ARG A 722 -50.14 16.92 -5.86
C ARG A 722 -50.90 17.57 -7.00
N GLY A 723 -50.37 17.42 -8.21
CA GLY A 723 -50.98 17.85 -9.47
C GLY A 723 -51.78 16.72 -10.14
N ASN A 724 -52.07 16.88 -11.43
CA ASN A 724 -52.64 15.84 -12.28
C ASN A 724 -51.53 15.22 -13.13
N GLY A 725 -50.85 14.21 -12.59
CA GLY A 725 -49.59 13.73 -13.16
C GLY A 725 -48.43 14.69 -12.88
N ASP A 726 -48.29 15.09 -11.61
CA ASP A 726 -47.16 15.87 -11.09
C ASP A 726 -47.17 15.87 -9.54
N GLY A 727 -46.04 16.18 -8.91
CA GLY A 727 -45.87 16.29 -7.46
C GLY A 727 -44.59 17.03 -7.08
N TYR A 728 -44.61 17.71 -5.94
CA TYR A 728 -43.43 18.42 -5.39
C TYR A 728 -43.35 18.20 -3.88
N GLY A 729 -42.13 18.22 -3.31
CA GLY A 729 -41.94 18.27 -1.85
C GLY A 729 -40.74 19.13 -1.42
N TYR A 730 -40.81 19.76 -0.25
CA TYR A 730 -39.67 20.42 0.40
C TYR A 730 -39.88 20.55 1.92
N THR A 731 -38.80 20.68 2.71
CA THR A 731 -38.89 20.94 4.16
C THR A 731 -38.90 22.44 4.48
N ALA A 732 -39.62 22.86 5.53
CA ALA A 732 -39.65 24.27 5.94
C ALA A 732 -38.33 24.75 6.57
N ASN A 733 -37.53 23.83 7.11
CA ASN A 733 -36.21 24.08 7.67
C ASN A 733 -35.37 22.81 7.63
N MET A 734 -34.05 22.94 7.43
CA MET A 734 -33.08 21.84 7.58
C MET A 734 -31.79 22.30 8.29
N VAL A 735 -31.91 23.33 9.13
CA VAL A 735 -30.81 24.00 9.82
C VAL A 735 -31.14 24.06 11.32
N GLY A 736 -30.50 23.19 12.10
CA GLY A 736 -30.54 23.26 13.56
C GLY A 736 -29.45 24.18 14.13
N PRO A 737 -29.33 24.28 15.47
CA PRO A 737 -28.25 24.97 16.17
C PRO A 737 -26.94 24.17 16.16
N GLY A 738 -26.53 23.69 14.98
CA GLY A 738 -25.31 22.90 14.80
C GLY A 738 -24.08 23.65 15.32
N MET A 739 -23.19 22.93 16.02
CA MET A 739 -22.06 23.51 16.76
C MET A 739 -21.24 24.49 15.88
N VAL A 740 -21.18 25.74 16.35
CA VAL A 740 -20.57 26.92 15.70
C VAL A 740 -19.05 26.83 15.66
#